data_AF-A0A525VES6-F1
#
_entry.id   AF-A0A525VES6-F1
#
_cell.length_a   1.000
_cell.length_b   1.000
_cell.length_c   1.000
_cell.angle_alpha   90.00
_cell.angle_beta   90.00
_cell.angle_gamma   90.00
#
_symmetry.space_group_name_H-M   'P 1'
#
loop_
_entity.id
_entity.type
_entity.pdbx_description
1 polymer ?
#
loop_
_entity_poly.entity_id
_entity_poly.type
_entity_poly.pdbx_seq_one_letter_code
_entity_poly.pdbx_strand_id
1 'polypeptide(L)'
;MNNLGNKLVRRTAARIGFAIGAMALLYGCAYLTAPDITRGDQQLAAGNWAEASLAYKHALKEDPFNPTLQNKYTMAREREAAAYEERGRAYLKEHKPDLATEQFKRALTIEPASLDHQSGLLEALRLNDARSQNREADRLAQLGRTDEALDAYARAAALDPSFKAPLDGISKLTEEQQALNRDDRRKQPVTLRFRNAGLKEVLEGIGKAQGISLIFDKDVRNDPVTISIQDTPFEEAFNLILTSNSLFAQTVSPGVMIVSPNTKQKQEQYQDLMIRTFYLSNAKAKDMVVLLKSMLDSKRMHANEQLNTIVIRDQPEKLEMAEKIILANDRMDSEVLFDVEVLEVDRTVDQTYGLTYPKQIAGAIVPPGFVGTIAGTIAPQFTRGQLADLGGNSYLFKLPTNIQLDFFKQVTDAKTLAAPKVRVVNNKKAEINIGDKQPILLSTTNVLPGQAATGAVPTTSTVTSIEFRDTGVKLTVEPSIHLGNELSLKMKIEVIRLGDQVTLQATPPITQFKFGNRSAETMLNVRDGETIVLGGLLQEDDRKTRTTIPWIGDLPFIGDLLSSFRTQRVTTEVILTITPHIIQSISPPGLGTQVFWSGTDSSYATNPLFAPKGKKISMTGGGVSGSDYFSSRGTAKGGRAGKPAAASLTPLASAGPVLSIRPGESVVKVGKELSLAISDERIRSTAEGVFRLHYDPQVLEFRTLLNGEVIQSASVDEQASGSLVTQVGMVTFKIAASAKGTGRQAVTATFYAKAPGVSPVRVALADSVSESSTPPLQEGKGIVRVR
;
A
#
# COMPACT_ATOMS: atom_id res chain seq x y z
N MET A 1 -28.47 -56.30 -88.56
CA MET A 1 -28.05 -57.57 -87.92
C MET A 1 -28.71 -57.55 -86.55
N ASN A 2 -29.92 -58.07 -86.35
CA ASN A 2 -30.40 -59.43 -86.63
C ASN A 2 -29.43 -60.42 -85.95
N ASN A 3 -29.85 -61.19 -84.94
CA ASN A 3 -30.99 -62.10 -85.09
C ASN A 3 -31.84 -62.35 -83.82
N LEU A 4 -33.09 -62.75 -84.05
CA LEU A 4 -33.89 -63.69 -83.25
C LEU A 4 -33.96 -63.49 -81.72
N GLY A 5 -34.96 -62.72 -81.27
CA GLY A 5 -35.64 -63.08 -80.02
C GLY A 5 -36.53 -64.31 -80.25
N ASN A 6 -36.55 -65.28 -79.34
CA ASN A 6 -37.57 -66.33 -79.33
C ASN A 6 -37.91 -66.83 -77.92
N LYS A 7 -39.09 -67.44 -77.81
CA LYS A 7 -39.76 -67.88 -76.59
C LYS A 7 -38.96 -68.99 -75.88
N LEU A 8 -38.55 -68.73 -74.64
CA LEU A 8 -38.41 -69.79 -73.62
C LEU A 8 -39.19 -69.44 -72.34
N VAL A 9 -40.40 -68.95 -72.59
CA VAL A 9 -41.52 -68.87 -71.66
C VAL A 9 -41.76 -70.22 -70.97
N ARG A 10 -41.99 -70.19 -69.64
CA ARG A 10 -42.46 -71.30 -68.79
C ARG A 10 -41.63 -72.60 -68.81
N ARG A 11 -40.68 -72.74 -67.85
CA ARG A 11 -40.57 -73.98 -67.03
C ARG A 11 -39.70 -73.93 -65.76
N THR A 12 -38.71 -73.03 -65.65
CA THR A 12 -37.75 -73.04 -64.52
C THR A 12 -38.09 -72.13 -63.33
N ALA A 13 -38.98 -71.15 -63.49
CA ALA A 13 -39.31 -70.17 -62.44
C ALA A 13 -40.08 -70.74 -61.22
N ALA A 14 -40.61 -71.96 -61.31
CA ALA A 14 -41.59 -72.50 -60.35
C ALA A 14 -41.03 -73.44 -59.27
N ARG A 15 -39.69 -73.61 -59.15
CA ARG A 15 -39.08 -74.51 -58.14
C ARG A 15 -37.99 -73.91 -57.25
N ILE A 16 -37.51 -72.69 -57.51
CA ILE A 16 -36.53 -72.02 -56.64
C ILE A 16 -37.21 -71.17 -55.55
N GLY A 17 -38.39 -70.60 -55.84
CA GLY A 17 -39.13 -69.75 -54.90
C GLY A 17 -39.58 -70.42 -53.59
N PHE A 18 -39.61 -71.75 -53.52
CA PHE A 18 -40.05 -72.47 -52.33
C PHE A 18 -38.93 -72.76 -51.31
N ALA A 19 -37.66 -72.64 -51.70
CA ALA A 19 -36.52 -72.87 -50.81
C ALA A 19 -36.12 -71.62 -50.00
N ILE A 20 -36.34 -70.43 -50.56
CA ILE A 20 -35.91 -69.16 -49.97
C ILE A 20 -36.92 -68.64 -48.92
N GLY A 21 -38.22 -68.90 -49.10
CA GLY A 21 -39.26 -68.48 -48.16
C GLY A 21 -39.20 -69.12 -46.77
N ALA A 22 -38.66 -70.34 -46.66
CA ALA A 22 -38.61 -71.08 -45.39
C ALA A 22 -37.49 -70.58 -44.44
N MET A 23 -36.38 -70.06 -44.98
CA MET A 23 -35.24 -69.62 -44.15
C MET A 23 -35.42 -68.18 -43.62
N ALA A 24 -36.27 -67.37 -44.25
CA ALA A 24 -36.54 -65.99 -43.83
C ALA A 24 -37.46 -65.89 -42.59
N LEU A 25 -38.29 -66.90 -42.31
CA LEU A 25 -39.30 -66.86 -41.24
C LEU A 25 -38.78 -67.25 -39.84
N LEU A 26 -37.54 -67.73 -39.71
CA LEU A 26 -36.94 -68.08 -38.41
C LEU A 26 -35.97 -67.01 -37.85
N TYR A 27 -35.69 -65.95 -38.60
CA TYR A 27 -34.92 -64.79 -38.14
C TYR A 27 -35.79 -63.58 -37.74
N GLY A 28 -37.12 -63.69 -37.82
CA GLY A 28 -38.06 -62.56 -37.66
C GLY A 28 -38.32 -62.07 -36.23
N CYS A 29 -37.87 -62.78 -35.19
CA CYS A 29 -38.28 -62.54 -33.80
C CYS A 29 -37.21 -61.88 -32.89
N ALA A 30 -36.09 -61.40 -33.45
CA ALA A 30 -34.91 -60.99 -32.68
C ALA A 30 -34.50 -59.51 -32.79
N TYR A 31 -35.31 -58.65 -33.42
CA TYR A 31 -34.94 -57.25 -33.75
C TYR A 31 -35.95 -56.18 -33.27
N LEU A 32 -36.52 -56.39 -32.07
CA LEU A 32 -37.29 -55.37 -31.34
C LEU A 32 -36.85 -55.27 -29.86
N THR A 33 -35.54 -55.31 -29.62
CA THR A 33 -34.94 -55.00 -28.31
C THR A 33 -34.50 -53.53 -28.28
N ALA A 34 -35.09 -52.73 -27.39
CA ALA A 34 -34.73 -51.31 -27.25
C ALA A 34 -33.26 -51.17 -26.79
N PRO A 35 -32.50 -50.21 -27.33
CA PRO A 35 -31.04 -50.11 -27.11
C PRO A 35 -30.67 -49.81 -25.65
N ASP A 36 -31.57 -49.23 -24.86
CA ASP A 36 -31.31 -48.94 -23.45
C ASP A 36 -31.49 -50.18 -22.55
N ILE A 37 -32.22 -51.21 -22.98
CA ILE A 37 -32.31 -52.49 -22.27
C ILE A 37 -30.98 -53.26 -22.40
N THR A 38 -30.40 -53.29 -23.59
CA THR A 38 -29.11 -53.98 -23.82
C THR A 38 -27.94 -53.23 -23.17
N ARG A 39 -27.98 -51.89 -23.13
CA ARG A 39 -27.06 -51.07 -22.32
C ARG A 39 -27.22 -51.36 -20.82
N GLY A 40 -28.45 -51.41 -20.31
CA GLY A 40 -28.73 -51.75 -18.91
C GLY A 40 -28.17 -53.11 -18.51
N ASP A 41 -28.40 -54.14 -19.34
CA ASP A 41 -27.89 -55.50 -19.10
C ASP A 41 -26.35 -55.57 -19.18
N GLN A 42 -25.72 -54.82 -20.09
CA GLN A 42 -24.25 -54.70 -20.14
C GLN A 42 -23.68 -54.02 -18.89
N GLN A 43 -24.28 -52.92 -18.42
CA GLN A 43 -23.81 -52.19 -17.24
C GLN A 43 -24.07 -52.96 -15.94
N LEU A 44 -25.17 -53.72 -15.87
CA LEU A 44 -25.47 -54.64 -14.78
C LEU A 44 -24.44 -55.79 -14.72
N ALA A 45 -24.00 -56.31 -15.87
CA ALA A 45 -22.92 -57.28 -15.95
C ALA A 45 -21.54 -56.69 -15.61
N ALA A 46 -21.31 -55.40 -15.88
CA ALA A 46 -20.09 -54.67 -15.51
C ALA A 46 -20.04 -54.24 -14.04
N GLY A 47 -21.15 -54.37 -13.28
CA GLY A 47 -21.26 -53.91 -11.89
C GLY A 47 -21.49 -52.40 -11.72
N ASN A 48 -21.77 -51.68 -12.80
CA ASN A 48 -22.02 -50.23 -12.80
C ASN A 48 -23.48 -49.92 -12.44
N TRP A 49 -23.88 -50.20 -11.19
CA TRP A 49 -25.26 -50.17 -10.73
C TRP A 49 -26.01 -48.87 -11.03
N ALA A 50 -25.35 -47.72 -10.94
CA ALA A 50 -25.93 -46.40 -11.23
C ALA A 50 -26.23 -46.15 -12.72
N GLU A 51 -25.36 -46.63 -13.61
CA GLU A 51 -25.60 -46.53 -15.06
C GLU A 51 -26.66 -47.55 -15.51
N ALA A 52 -26.68 -48.73 -14.88
CA ALA A 52 -27.73 -49.73 -15.09
C ALA A 52 -29.10 -49.25 -14.57
N SER A 53 -29.19 -48.69 -13.36
CA SER A 53 -30.44 -48.19 -12.79
C SER A 53 -31.00 -47.03 -13.63
N LEU A 54 -30.15 -46.14 -14.13
CA LEU A 54 -30.53 -45.06 -15.04
C LEU A 54 -31.00 -45.59 -16.41
N ALA A 55 -30.29 -46.57 -17.00
CA ALA A 55 -30.69 -47.18 -18.27
C ALA A 55 -32.05 -47.89 -18.17
N TYR A 56 -32.28 -48.70 -17.12
CA TYR A 56 -33.59 -49.32 -16.90
C TYR A 56 -34.69 -48.29 -16.58
N LYS A 57 -34.37 -47.20 -15.87
CA LYS A 57 -35.28 -46.06 -15.66
C LYS A 57 -35.62 -45.30 -16.93
N HIS A 58 -34.78 -45.38 -17.97
CA HIS A 58 -35.09 -44.87 -19.30
C HIS A 58 -35.97 -45.87 -20.09
N ALA A 59 -35.63 -47.15 -20.10
CA ALA A 59 -36.47 -48.18 -20.73
C ALA A 59 -37.89 -48.24 -20.14
N LEU A 60 -38.05 -48.05 -18.81
CA LEU A 60 -39.36 -47.97 -18.14
C LEU A 60 -40.19 -46.71 -18.46
N LYS A 61 -39.64 -45.72 -19.20
CA LYS A 61 -40.44 -44.63 -19.78
C LYS A 61 -41.07 -45.02 -21.12
N GLU A 62 -40.43 -45.95 -21.84
CA GLU A 62 -40.90 -46.45 -23.14
C GLU A 62 -41.89 -47.61 -22.96
N ASP A 63 -41.65 -48.50 -21.99
CA ASP A 63 -42.55 -49.60 -21.60
C ASP A 63 -42.78 -49.62 -20.07
N PRO A 64 -43.72 -48.81 -19.54
CA PRO A 64 -43.94 -48.66 -18.09
C PRO A 64 -44.60 -49.86 -17.40
N PHE A 65 -45.14 -50.82 -18.15
CA PHE A 65 -45.95 -51.93 -17.61
C PHE A 65 -45.23 -53.28 -17.64
N ASN A 66 -43.93 -53.28 -17.96
CA ASN A 66 -43.14 -54.50 -18.11
C ASN A 66 -42.60 -55.01 -16.76
N PRO A 67 -43.11 -56.14 -16.23
CA PRO A 67 -42.69 -56.63 -14.92
C PRO A 67 -41.22 -57.07 -14.89
N THR A 68 -40.65 -57.45 -16.04
CA THR A 68 -39.24 -57.88 -16.11
C THR A 68 -38.28 -56.69 -16.02
N LEU A 69 -38.61 -55.57 -16.65
CA LEU A 69 -37.85 -54.31 -16.51
C LEU A 69 -38.06 -53.68 -15.13
N GLN A 70 -39.26 -53.76 -14.56
CA GLN A 70 -39.55 -53.27 -13.22
C GLN A 70 -38.71 -54.00 -12.15
N ASN A 71 -38.58 -55.34 -12.27
CA ASN A 71 -37.72 -56.13 -11.38
C ASN A 71 -36.22 -55.83 -11.60
N LYS A 72 -35.75 -55.73 -12.85
CA LYS A 72 -34.36 -55.34 -13.16
C LYS A 72 -34.01 -53.95 -12.61
N TYR A 73 -34.90 -52.97 -12.78
CA TYR A 73 -34.72 -51.62 -12.24
C TYR A 73 -34.65 -51.63 -10.71
N THR A 74 -35.55 -52.35 -10.05
CA THR A 74 -35.59 -52.46 -8.58
C THR A 74 -34.29 -53.08 -8.05
N MET A 75 -33.85 -54.21 -8.60
CA MET A 75 -32.56 -54.83 -8.23
C MET A 75 -31.34 -53.94 -8.49
N ALA A 76 -31.32 -53.20 -9.61
CA ALA A 76 -30.24 -52.26 -9.90
C ALA A 76 -30.20 -51.09 -8.89
N ARG A 77 -31.38 -50.57 -8.52
CA ARG A 77 -31.56 -49.50 -7.54
C ARG A 77 -31.12 -49.92 -6.13
N GLU A 78 -31.56 -51.10 -5.68
CA GLU A 78 -31.16 -51.68 -4.38
C GLU A 78 -29.64 -51.85 -4.28
N ARG A 79 -29.00 -52.40 -5.33
CA ARG A 79 -27.54 -52.57 -5.38
C ARG A 79 -26.78 -51.25 -5.47
N GLU A 80 -27.34 -50.25 -6.15
CA GLU A 80 -26.78 -48.91 -6.16
C GLU A 80 -26.79 -48.28 -4.76
N ALA A 81 -27.93 -48.35 -4.05
CA ALA A 81 -28.05 -47.85 -2.69
C ALA A 81 -27.11 -48.57 -1.71
N ALA A 82 -27.06 -49.90 -1.77
CA ALA A 82 -26.14 -50.72 -0.98
C ALA A 82 -24.66 -50.39 -1.25
N ALA A 83 -24.27 -50.14 -2.50
CA ALA A 83 -22.90 -49.76 -2.84
C ALA A 83 -22.51 -48.35 -2.32
N TYR A 84 -23.48 -47.45 -2.11
CA TYR A 84 -23.23 -46.21 -1.36
C TYR A 84 -23.19 -46.46 0.15
N GLU A 85 -24.04 -47.34 0.68
CA GLU A 85 -24.04 -47.70 2.10
C GLU A 85 -22.72 -48.36 2.55
N GLU A 86 -22.17 -49.30 1.77
CA GLU A 86 -20.87 -49.94 2.04
C GLU A 86 -19.75 -48.90 2.14
N ARG A 87 -19.74 -47.90 1.24
CA ARG A 87 -18.80 -46.78 1.28
C ARG A 87 -19.03 -45.90 2.51
N GLY A 88 -20.28 -45.69 2.91
CA GLY A 88 -20.64 -45.02 4.17
C GLY A 88 -20.06 -45.73 5.38
N ARG A 89 -20.33 -47.03 5.53
CA ARG A 89 -19.79 -47.88 6.61
C ARG A 89 -18.25 -47.98 6.57
N ALA A 90 -17.62 -47.93 5.39
CA ALA A 90 -16.17 -47.86 5.26
C ALA A 90 -15.63 -46.52 5.79
N TYR A 91 -16.23 -45.39 5.42
CA TYR A 91 -15.81 -44.08 5.95
C TYR A 91 -16.06 -43.92 7.45
N LEU A 92 -17.05 -44.60 8.05
CA LEU A 92 -17.18 -44.68 9.51
C LEU A 92 -15.96 -45.37 10.14
N LYS A 93 -15.52 -46.52 9.60
CA LYS A 93 -14.32 -47.25 10.05
C LYS A 93 -13.02 -46.47 9.85
N GLU A 94 -12.94 -45.61 8.84
CA GLU A 94 -11.81 -44.69 8.62
C GLU A 94 -11.86 -43.43 9.50
N HIS A 95 -12.84 -43.30 10.41
CA HIS A 95 -13.12 -42.08 11.19
C HIS A 95 -13.32 -40.83 10.30
N LYS A 96 -14.13 -40.94 9.24
CA LYS A 96 -14.50 -39.86 8.30
C LYS A 96 -16.03 -39.67 8.22
N PRO A 97 -16.71 -39.33 9.34
CA PRO A 97 -18.17 -39.15 9.40
C PRO A 97 -18.71 -38.11 8.41
N ASP A 98 -17.95 -37.07 8.06
CA ASP A 98 -18.34 -36.10 7.03
C ASP A 98 -18.61 -36.77 5.67
N LEU A 99 -17.69 -37.66 5.23
CA LEU A 99 -17.84 -38.39 3.97
C LEU A 99 -18.88 -39.51 4.08
N ALA A 100 -18.96 -40.18 5.24
CA ALA A 100 -19.97 -41.19 5.50
C ALA A 100 -21.39 -40.62 5.40
N THR A 101 -21.63 -39.47 6.03
CA THR A 101 -22.89 -38.71 5.99
C THR A 101 -23.34 -38.47 4.55
N GLU A 102 -22.43 -38.06 3.66
CA GLU A 102 -22.74 -37.84 2.24
C GLU A 102 -23.05 -39.13 1.47
N GLN A 103 -22.42 -40.26 1.80
CA GLN A 103 -22.79 -41.54 1.16
C GLN A 103 -24.15 -42.05 1.64
N PHE A 104 -24.45 -41.98 2.94
CA PHE A 104 -25.76 -42.40 3.46
C PHE A 104 -26.90 -41.52 2.95
N LYS A 105 -26.69 -40.20 2.80
CA LYS A 105 -27.66 -39.31 2.10
C LYS A 105 -27.93 -39.76 0.66
N ARG A 106 -26.91 -40.19 -0.08
CA ARG A 106 -27.07 -40.69 -1.45
C ARG A 106 -27.86 -42.00 -1.49
N ALA A 107 -27.52 -42.95 -0.60
CA ALA A 107 -28.29 -44.19 -0.43
C ALA A 107 -29.77 -43.89 -0.12
N LEU A 108 -30.07 -42.96 0.81
CA LEU A 108 -31.43 -42.51 1.14
C LEU A 108 -32.14 -41.73 0.03
N THR A 109 -31.41 -41.08 -0.86
CA THR A 109 -31.99 -40.41 -2.05
C THR A 109 -32.46 -41.44 -3.08
N ILE A 110 -31.82 -42.61 -3.11
CA ILE A 110 -32.15 -43.75 -3.99
C ILE A 110 -33.24 -44.62 -3.36
N GLU A 111 -33.14 -44.87 -2.05
CA GLU A 111 -34.10 -45.67 -1.28
C GLU A 111 -34.44 -45.01 0.08
N PRO A 112 -35.45 -44.11 0.12
CA PRO A 112 -35.82 -43.38 1.33
C PRO A 112 -36.38 -44.26 2.48
N ALA A 113 -36.87 -45.45 2.14
CA ALA A 113 -37.54 -46.37 3.07
C ALA A 113 -36.60 -47.33 3.82
N SER A 114 -35.31 -47.38 3.46
CA SER A 114 -34.34 -48.29 4.07
C SER A 114 -33.95 -47.82 5.48
N LEU A 115 -34.35 -48.61 6.49
CA LEU A 115 -34.04 -48.35 7.90
C LEU A 115 -32.53 -48.40 8.19
N ASP A 116 -31.80 -49.30 7.51
CA ASP A 116 -30.35 -49.46 7.68
C ASP A 116 -29.61 -48.21 7.22
N HIS A 117 -29.98 -47.64 6.07
CA HIS A 117 -29.40 -46.38 5.58
C HIS A 117 -29.72 -45.20 6.53
N GLN A 118 -30.91 -45.18 7.15
CA GLN A 118 -31.28 -44.16 8.15
C GLN A 118 -30.44 -44.30 9.42
N SER A 119 -30.20 -45.51 9.91
CA SER A 119 -29.37 -45.74 11.11
C SER A 119 -27.90 -45.36 10.88
N GLY A 120 -27.33 -45.71 9.71
CA GLY A 120 -25.98 -45.30 9.33
C GLY A 120 -25.81 -43.79 9.18
N LEU A 121 -26.83 -43.09 8.66
CA LEU A 121 -26.83 -41.62 8.64
C LEU A 121 -26.84 -41.02 10.04
N LEU A 122 -27.68 -41.53 10.95
CA LEU A 122 -27.75 -41.04 12.34
C LEU A 122 -26.45 -41.27 13.10
N GLU A 123 -25.78 -42.41 12.91
CA GLU A 123 -24.45 -42.66 13.46
C GLU A 123 -23.41 -41.67 12.91
N ALA A 124 -23.39 -41.46 11.58
CA ALA A 124 -22.47 -40.52 10.93
C ALA A 124 -22.67 -39.08 11.40
N LEU A 125 -23.93 -38.64 11.60
CA LEU A 125 -24.25 -37.32 12.14
C LEU A 125 -23.78 -37.16 13.60
N ARG A 126 -24.07 -38.13 14.48
CA ARG A 126 -23.62 -38.12 15.89
C ARG A 126 -22.09 -37.95 16.02
N LEU A 127 -21.34 -38.66 15.17
CA LEU A 127 -19.88 -38.57 15.11
C LEU A 127 -19.35 -37.27 14.49
N ASN A 128 -20.17 -36.57 13.69
CA ASN A 128 -19.84 -35.23 13.21
C ASN A 128 -20.13 -34.16 14.28
N ASP A 129 -21.26 -34.28 14.99
CA ASP A 129 -21.60 -33.40 16.11
C ASP A 129 -20.55 -33.46 17.23
N ALA A 130 -20.01 -34.64 17.53
CA ALA A 130 -18.85 -34.80 18.43
C ALA A 130 -17.64 -33.94 18.01
N ARG A 131 -17.34 -33.89 16.69
CA ARG A 131 -16.26 -33.08 16.13
C ARG A 131 -16.59 -31.59 16.10
N SER A 132 -17.85 -31.25 15.86
CA SER A 132 -18.34 -29.88 15.92
C SER A 132 -18.19 -29.30 17.33
N GLN A 133 -18.59 -30.07 18.36
CA GLN A 133 -18.40 -29.72 19.78
C GLN A 133 -16.91 -29.61 20.16
N ASN A 134 -16.03 -30.49 19.67
CA ASN A 134 -14.59 -30.32 19.90
C ASN A 134 -14.06 -29.02 19.27
N ARG A 135 -14.41 -28.73 18.00
CA ARG A 135 -14.02 -27.48 17.32
C ARG A 135 -14.61 -26.21 17.97
N GLU A 136 -15.67 -26.35 18.76
CA GLU A 136 -16.23 -25.28 19.59
C GLU A 136 -15.44 -25.14 20.89
N ALA A 137 -15.17 -26.24 21.58
CA ALA A 137 -14.31 -26.30 22.77
C ALA A 137 -12.90 -25.73 22.52
N ASP A 138 -12.27 -26.10 21.39
CA ASP A 138 -10.97 -25.57 20.97
C ASP A 138 -10.98 -24.03 20.83
N ARG A 139 -12.10 -23.46 20.36
CA ARG A 139 -12.29 -22.00 20.24
C ARG A 139 -12.59 -21.34 21.58
N LEU A 140 -13.37 -21.98 22.45
CA LEU A 140 -13.64 -21.49 23.81
C LEU A 140 -12.36 -21.46 24.66
N ALA A 141 -11.51 -22.49 24.52
CA ALA A 141 -10.18 -22.54 25.12
C ALA A 141 -9.27 -21.40 24.63
N GLN A 142 -9.20 -21.17 23.31
CA GLN A 142 -8.46 -20.04 22.72
C GLN A 142 -8.98 -18.66 23.17
N LEU A 143 -10.25 -18.56 23.58
CA LEU A 143 -10.88 -17.36 24.13
C LEU A 143 -10.74 -17.26 25.67
N GLY A 144 -10.05 -18.19 26.33
CA GLY A 144 -9.87 -18.22 27.79
C GLY A 144 -11.11 -18.63 28.58
N ARG A 145 -12.18 -19.10 27.92
CA ARG A 145 -13.45 -19.54 28.55
C ARG A 145 -13.34 -21.01 28.95
N THR A 146 -12.43 -21.29 29.90
CA THR A 146 -11.98 -22.66 30.21
C THR A 146 -13.09 -23.59 30.69
N ASP A 147 -13.98 -23.13 31.56
CA ASP A 147 -15.09 -23.96 32.06
C ASP A 147 -16.08 -24.36 30.94
N GLU A 148 -16.44 -23.42 30.06
CA GLU A 148 -17.31 -23.70 28.91
C GLU A 148 -16.62 -24.59 27.86
N ALA A 149 -15.30 -24.50 27.73
CA ALA A 149 -14.50 -25.39 26.90
C ALA A 149 -14.46 -26.82 27.47
N LEU A 150 -14.30 -26.98 28.79
CA LEU A 150 -14.37 -28.26 29.48
C LEU A 150 -15.74 -28.93 29.28
N ASP A 151 -16.84 -28.18 29.46
CA ASP A 151 -18.20 -28.66 29.18
C ASP A 151 -18.39 -29.08 27.71
N ALA A 152 -17.83 -28.32 26.76
CA ALA A 152 -17.92 -28.64 25.33
C ALA A 152 -17.08 -29.88 24.95
N TYR A 153 -15.88 -30.05 25.51
CA TYR A 153 -15.11 -31.29 25.37
C TYR A 153 -15.81 -32.49 26.02
N ALA A 154 -16.45 -32.31 27.18
CA ALA A 154 -17.23 -33.38 27.82
C ALA A 154 -18.42 -33.83 26.96
N ARG A 155 -19.14 -32.89 26.33
CA ARG A 155 -20.18 -33.20 25.33
C ARG A 155 -19.60 -33.94 24.12
N ALA A 156 -18.45 -33.50 23.60
CA ALA A 156 -17.77 -34.19 22.49
C ALA A 156 -17.38 -35.64 22.84
N ALA A 157 -16.83 -35.88 24.02
CA ALA A 157 -16.46 -37.22 24.50
C ALA A 157 -17.68 -38.13 24.75
N ALA A 158 -18.82 -37.57 25.19
CA ALA A 158 -20.07 -38.32 25.32
C ALA A 158 -20.67 -38.70 23.95
N LEU A 159 -20.49 -37.85 22.93
CA LEU A 159 -20.95 -38.11 21.56
C LEU A 159 -20.05 -39.07 20.78
N ASP A 160 -18.75 -39.17 21.09
CA ASP A 160 -17.85 -40.23 20.60
C ASP A 160 -16.81 -40.67 21.66
N PRO A 161 -17.11 -41.74 22.44
CA PRO A 161 -16.16 -42.30 23.40
C PRO A 161 -14.87 -42.88 22.80
N SER A 162 -14.76 -43.03 21.48
CA SER A 162 -13.53 -43.46 20.80
C SER A 162 -12.61 -42.27 20.43
N PHE A 163 -13.14 -41.04 20.45
CA PHE A 163 -12.42 -39.84 20.06
C PHE A 163 -11.55 -39.34 21.22
N LYS A 164 -10.22 -39.36 21.03
CA LYS A 164 -9.25 -39.01 22.08
C LYS A 164 -9.02 -37.51 22.27
N ALA A 165 -9.15 -36.72 21.21
CA ALA A 165 -8.83 -35.29 21.24
C ALA A 165 -9.59 -34.46 22.30
N PRO A 166 -10.88 -34.72 22.63
CA PRO A 166 -11.56 -34.04 23.73
C PRO A 166 -10.94 -34.36 25.10
N LEU A 167 -10.49 -35.60 25.30
CA LEU A 167 -9.85 -36.03 26.55
C LEU A 167 -8.47 -35.37 26.69
N ASP A 168 -7.73 -35.24 25.59
CA ASP A 168 -6.46 -34.49 25.51
C ASP A 168 -6.62 -32.97 25.64
N GLY A 169 -7.85 -32.45 25.47
CA GLY A 169 -8.22 -31.05 25.75
C GLY A 169 -8.55 -30.85 27.23
N ILE A 170 -9.37 -31.75 27.79
CA ILE A 170 -9.76 -31.76 29.21
C ILE A 170 -8.54 -31.85 30.13
N SER A 171 -7.60 -32.76 29.84
CA SER A 171 -6.40 -32.93 30.68
C SER A 171 -5.55 -31.65 30.75
N LYS A 172 -5.24 -31.03 29.60
CA LYS A 172 -4.46 -29.78 29.52
C LYS A 172 -5.13 -28.63 30.25
N LEU A 173 -6.43 -28.41 30.02
CA LEU A 173 -7.16 -27.33 30.70
C LEU A 173 -7.25 -27.57 32.21
N THR A 174 -7.36 -28.83 32.65
CA THR A 174 -7.33 -29.19 34.08
C THR A 174 -5.97 -28.93 34.70
N GLU A 175 -4.87 -29.24 34.00
CA GLU A 175 -3.50 -28.93 34.43
C GLU A 175 -3.25 -27.41 34.49
N GLU A 176 -3.74 -26.65 33.51
CA GLU A 176 -3.64 -25.19 33.46
C GLU A 176 -4.44 -24.52 34.60
N GLN A 177 -5.68 -24.96 34.86
CA GLN A 177 -6.45 -24.52 36.03
C GLN A 177 -5.72 -24.84 37.35
N GLN A 178 -5.04 -25.99 37.46
CA GLN A 178 -4.23 -26.32 38.64
C GLN A 178 -2.97 -25.47 38.78
N ALA A 179 -2.37 -25.01 37.67
CA ALA A 179 -1.24 -24.09 37.67
C ALA A 179 -1.67 -22.68 38.14
N LEU A 180 -2.76 -22.14 37.59
CA LEU A 180 -3.33 -20.83 37.96
C LEU A 180 -3.66 -20.76 39.46
N ASN A 181 -4.23 -21.83 40.03
CA ASN A 181 -4.52 -21.94 41.46
C ASN A 181 -3.26 -21.91 42.37
N ARG A 182 -2.04 -22.12 41.83
CA ARG A 182 -0.79 -21.97 42.60
C ARG A 182 -0.28 -20.52 42.60
N ASP A 183 -0.41 -19.80 41.49
CA ASP A 183 -0.03 -18.39 41.44
C ASP A 183 -0.98 -17.49 42.22
N ASP A 184 -2.28 -17.82 42.29
CA ASP A 184 -3.24 -17.08 43.11
C ASP A 184 -2.95 -17.18 44.62
N ARG A 185 -2.20 -18.20 45.09
CA ARG A 185 -1.68 -18.25 46.47
C ARG A 185 -0.58 -17.22 46.71
N ARG A 186 0.32 -17.00 45.75
CA ARG A 186 1.38 -15.96 45.85
C ARG A 186 0.81 -14.55 45.84
N LYS A 187 -0.31 -14.34 45.12
CA LYS A 187 -1.03 -13.07 45.05
C LYS A 187 -1.80 -12.74 46.33
N GLN A 188 -1.91 -13.68 47.29
CA GLN A 188 -2.57 -13.41 48.58
C GLN A 188 -1.78 -12.35 49.37
N PRO A 189 -2.46 -11.34 49.93
CA PRO A 189 -1.80 -10.31 50.72
C PRO A 189 -1.34 -10.89 52.07
N VAL A 190 -0.05 -10.75 52.36
CA VAL A 190 0.56 -11.20 53.63
C VAL A 190 0.80 -9.99 54.52
N THR A 191 0.38 -10.08 55.78
CA THR A 191 0.61 -9.06 56.82
C THR A 191 1.59 -9.62 57.85
N LEU A 192 2.72 -8.93 58.03
CA LEU A 192 3.93 -9.44 58.68
C LEU A 192 4.50 -8.35 59.61
N ARG A 193 4.74 -8.69 60.88
CA ARG A 193 5.26 -7.75 61.88
C ARG A 193 6.37 -8.40 62.70
N PHE A 194 7.61 -8.21 62.25
CA PHE A 194 8.82 -8.65 62.94
C PHE A 194 9.50 -7.46 63.63
N ARG A 195 9.95 -7.65 64.87
CA ARG A 195 10.71 -6.66 65.64
C ARG A 195 11.99 -7.32 66.15
N ASN A 196 13.14 -6.79 65.77
CA ASN A 196 14.46 -7.28 66.17
C ASN A 196 14.63 -8.80 65.98
N ALA A 197 14.27 -9.31 64.79
CA ALA A 197 14.45 -10.72 64.41
C ALA A 197 15.59 -10.84 63.39
N GLY A 198 16.31 -11.97 63.35
CA GLY A 198 17.36 -12.20 62.37
C GLY A 198 16.80 -12.29 60.96
N LEU A 199 17.48 -11.67 60.00
CA LEU A 199 17.07 -11.63 58.60
C LEU A 199 16.79 -13.02 58.00
N LYS A 200 17.52 -14.06 58.42
CA LYS A 200 17.32 -15.45 57.99
C LYS A 200 16.03 -16.04 58.57
N GLU A 201 15.76 -15.85 59.87
CA GLU A 201 14.49 -16.31 60.47
C GLU A 201 13.27 -15.63 59.83
N VAL A 202 13.37 -14.32 59.53
CA VAL A 202 12.31 -13.57 58.86
C VAL A 202 12.06 -14.11 57.46
N LEU A 203 13.11 -14.29 56.65
CA LEU A 203 12.99 -14.83 55.30
C LEU A 203 12.46 -16.27 55.32
N GLU A 204 12.96 -17.15 56.20
CA GLU A 204 12.43 -18.52 56.36
C GLU A 204 10.95 -18.54 56.76
N GLY A 205 10.53 -17.70 57.70
CA GLY A 205 9.13 -17.62 58.11
C GLY A 205 8.21 -17.21 56.96
N ILE A 206 8.69 -16.28 56.12
CA ILE A 206 7.99 -15.79 54.92
C ILE A 206 7.93 -16.87 53.84
N GLY A 207 9.04 -17.56 53.54
CA GLY A 207 9.06 -18.68 52.59
C GLY A 207 8.15 -19.83 53.01
N LYS A 208 8.24 -20.27 54.28
CA LYS A 208 7.41 -21.34 54.85
C LYS A 208 5.91 -21.02 54.78
N ALA A 209 5.52 -19.75 54.95
CA ALA A 209 4.11 -19.32 54.82
C ALA A 209 3.53 -19.50 53.40
N GLN A 210 4.36 -19.60 52.36
CA GLN A 210 3.96 -19.87 50.97
C GLN A 210 4.45 -21.24 50.45
N GLY A 211 5.00 -22.09 51.33
CA GLY A 211 5.52 -23.42 50.95
C GLY A 211 6.82 -23.38 50.15
N ILE A 212 7.59 -22.30 50.21
CA ILE A 212 8.88 -22.13 49.52
C ILE A 212 10.03 -22.41 50.49
N SER A 213 10.89 -23.34 50.13
CA SER A 213 12.17 -23.60 50.83
C SER A 213 13.21 -22.57 50.42
N LEU A 214 13.89 -21.98 51.40
CA LEU A 214 14.92 -20.97 51.20
C LEU A 214 16.29 -21.51 51.61
N ILE A 215 17.30 -21.31 50.76
CA ILE A 215 18.68 -21.72 50.98
C ILE A 215 19.54 -20.46 50.97
N PHE A 216 20.25 -20.18 52.07
CA PHE A 216 21.11 -18.99 52.16
C PHE A 216 22.54 -19.30 51.72
N ASP A 217 23.12 -18.42 50.91
CA ASP A 217 24.56 -18.40 50.69
C ASP A 217 25.32 -18.17 52.02
N LYS A 218 26.51 -18.78 52.15
CA LYS A 218 27.42 -18.60 53.28
C LYS A 218 27.73 -17.13 53.60
N ASP A 219 27.72 -16.27 52.57
CA ASP A 219 28.08 -14.86 52.68
C ASP A 219 26.87 -13.96 53.05
N VAL A 220 25.67 -14.53 53.25
CA VAL A 220 24.48 -13.81 53.79
C VAL A 220 24.63 -13.61 55.30
N ARG A 221 24.63 -12.34 55.74
CA ARG A 221 24.58 -11.96 57.17
C ARG A 221 23.21 -12.22 57.79
N ASN A 222 23.18 -12.40 59.11
CA ASN A 222 21.95 -12.51 59.89
C ASN A 222 21.77 -11.29 60.80
N ASP A 223 21.88 -10.09 60.23
CA ASP A 223 21.74 -8.84 60.97
C ASP A 223 20.27 -8.66 61.42
N PRO A 224 20.01 -8.07 62.61
CA PRO A 224 18.66 -7.96 63.17
C PRO A 224 17.84 -6.90 62.44
N VAL A 225 16.67 -7.28 61.93
CA VAL A 225 15.76 -6.43 61.17
C VAL A 225 14.42 -6.24 61.88
N THR A 226 13.80 -5.09 61.64
CA THR A 226 12.44 -4.75 62.08
C THR A 226 11.61 -4.39 60.85
N ILE A 227 10.63 -5.24 60.54
CA ILE A 227 9.87 -5.22 59.29
C ILE A 227 8.38 -5.24 59.62
N SER A 228 7.65 -4.26 59.10
CA SER A 228 6.20 -4.13 59.27
C SER A 228 5.53 -3.95 57.92
N ILE A 229 5.15 -5.06 57.30
CA ILE A 229 4.46 -5.12 56.01
C ILE A 229 2.99 -5.41 56.26
N GLN A 230 2.10 -4.72 55.56
CA GLN A 230 0.67 -4.93 55.69
C GLN A 230 -0.01 -4.94 54.31
N ASP A 231 -0.86 -5.94 54.12
CA ASP A 231 -1.74 -6.13 52.97
C ASP A 231 -1.02 -6.09 51.61
N THR A 232 0.19 -6.67 51.56
CA THR A 232 1.09 -6.70 50.38
C THR A 232 1.21 -8.12 49.83
N PRO A 233 1.10 -8.36 48.50
CA PRO A 233 1.35 -9.66 47.89
C PRO A 233 2.72 -10.23 48.25
N PHE A 234 2.86 -11.55 48.31
CA PHE A 234 4.10 -12.21 48.75
C PHE A 234 5.33 -11.74 47.95
N GLU A 235 5.25 -11.70 46.62
CA GLU A 235 6.40 -11.40 45.76
C GLU A 235 6.89 -9.94 45.93
N GLU A 236 5.96 -8.98 46.09
CA GLU A 236 6.28 -7.58 46.40
C GLU A 236 6.91 -7.47 47.81
N ALA A 237 6.33 -8.14 48.81
CA ALA A 237 6.83 -8.14 50.18
C ALA A 237 8.23 -8.77 50.32
N PHE A 238 8.46 -9.89 49.63
CA PHE A 238 9.72 -10.64 49.63
C PHE A 238 10.83 -9.86 48.92
N ASN A 239 10.54 -9.32 47.72
CA ASN A 239 11.49 -8.49 46.98
C ASN A 239 11.85 -7.21 47.74
N LEU A 240 10.90 -6.56 48.42
CA LEU A 240 11.20 -5.41 49.29
C LEU A 240 12.19 -5.74 50.41
N ILE A 241 12.04 -6.89 51.08
CA ILE A 241 12.95 -7.32 52.15
C ILE A 241 14.34 -7.63 51.60
N LEU A 242 14.43 -8.32 50.45
CA LEU A 242 15.69 -8.61 49.78
C LEU A 242 16.41 -7.31 49.37
N THR A 243 15.73 -6.43 48.63
CA THR A 243 16.30 -5.14 48.16
C THR A 243 16.73 -4.27 49.33
N SER A 244 15.93 -4.17 50.40
CA SER A 244 16.26 -3.37 51.59
C SER A 244 17.49 -3.85 52.36
N ASN A 245 17.94 -5.09 52.14
CA ASN A 245 19.11 -5.67 52.79
C ASN A 245 20.25 -5.97 51.79
N SER A 246 20.17 -5.44 50.56
CA SER A 246 21.12 -5.71 49.49
C SER A 246 21.33 -7.21 49.22
N LEU A 247 20.25 -7.98 49.25
CA LEU A 247 20.17 -9.39 48.83
C LEU A 247 19.40 -9.52 47.52
N PHE A 248 19.57 -10.65 46.85
CA PHE A 248 18.68 -11.12 45.77
C PHE A 248 18.33 -12.59 46.00
N ALA A 249 17.31 -13.08 45.30
CA ALA A 249 16.94 -14.50 45.30
C ALA A 249 16.81 -15.03 43.87
N GLN A 250 17.19 -16.28 43.66
CA GLN A 250 17.02 -17.02 42.40
C GLN A 250 16.24 -18.31 42.66
N THR A 251 15.24 -18.61 41.83
CA THR A 251 14.54 -19.91 41.84
C THR A 251 15.42 -20.99 41.23
N VAL A 252 15.72 -22.05 41.99
CA VAL A 252 16.51 -23.20 41.49
C VAL A 252 15.61 -24.36 41.05
N SER A 253 14.45 -24.52 41.69
CA SER A 253 13.42 -25.48 41.30
C SER A 253 12.05 -25.03 41.82
N PRO A 254 10.94 -25.66 41.38
CA PRO A 254 9.60 -25.30 41.86
C PRO A 254 9.48 -25.47 43.38
N GLY A 255 9.43 -24.34 44.10
CA GLY A 255 9.40 -24.32 45.57
C GLY A 255 10.75 -24.23 46.27
N VAL A 256 11.86 -24.02 45.56
CA VAL A 256 13.20 -23.78 46.16
C VAL A 256 13.86 -22.53 45.59
N MET A 257 14.26 -21.62 46.47
CA MET A 257 14.99 -20.38 46.14
C MET A 257 16.32 -20.31 46.90
N ILE A 258 17.40 -19.93 46.21
CA ILE A 258 18.66 -19.50 46.84
C ILE A 258 18.60 -18.00 47.10
N VAL A 259 19.04 -17.56 48.28
CA VAL A 259 19.20 -16.14 48.66
C VAL A 259 20.68 -15.82 48.82
N SER A 260 21.15 -14.79 48.12
CA SER A 260 22.57 -14.41 48.03
C SER A 260 22.75 -12.89 48.15
N PRO A 261 23.94 -12.40 48.59
CA PRO A 261 24.24 -10.96 48.58
C PRO A 261 24.22 -10.38 47.16
N ASN A 262 23.64 -9.20 46.98
CA ASN A 262 23.47 -8.54 45.69
C ASN A 262 24.75 -7.88 45.17
N THR A 263 25.80 -8.69 44.97
CA THR A 263 27.08 -8.28 44.38
C THR A 263 27.20 -8.86 42.98
N LYS A 264 27.90 -8.15 42.07
CA LYS A 264 28.09 -8.59 40.67
C LYS A 264 28.69 -10.00 40.56
N GLN A 265 29.61 -10.36 41.45
CA GLN A 265 30.19 -11.72 41.49
C GLN A 265 29.16 -12.79 41.85
N LYS A 266 28.24 -12.52 42.78
CA LYS A 266 27.18 -13.47 43.16
C LYS A 266 26.07 -13.53 42.12
N GLN A 267 25.71 -12.40 41.51
CA GLN A 267 24.84 -12.34 40.34
C GLN A 267 25.39 -13.24 39.21
N GLU A 268 26.64 -13.02 38.79
CA GLU A 268 27.30 -13.82 37.75
C GLU A 268 27.52 -15.30 38.12
N GLN A 269 27.44 -15.67 39.41
CA GLN A 269 27.53 -17.04 39.90
C GLN A 269 26.18 -17.79 39.91
N TYR A 270 25.08 -17.10 40.24
CA TYR A 270 23.78 -17.74 40.52
C TYR A 270 22.67 -17.41 39.51
N GLN A 271 22.81 -16.39 38.66
CA GLN A 271 21.79 -16.04 37.67
C GLN A 271 21.95 -16.86 36.39
N ASP A 272 20.84 -17.43 35.93
CA ASP A 272 20.80 -18.17 34.68
C ASP A 272 20.98 -17.25 33.47
N LEU A 273 21.81 -17.68 32.52
CA LEU A 273 22.09 -16.96 31.28
C LEU A 273 21.67 -17.81 30.08
N MET A 274 20.54 -17.45 29.49
CA MET A 274 20.06 -18.09 28.27
C MET A 274 20.71 -17.46 27.02
N ILE A 275 20.65 -18.17 25.90
CA ILE A 275 21.02 -17.64 24.58
C ILE A 275 19.72 -17.49 23.79
N ARG A 276 19.51 -16.31 23.20
CA ARG A 276 18.42 -16.08 22.24
C ARG A 276 18.96 -15.48 20.95
N THR A 277 18.54 -16.06 19.84
CA THR A 277 18.80 -15.56 18.49
C THR A 277 17.59 -14.79 18.00
N PHE A 278 17.80 -13.52 17.66
CA PHE A 278 16.80 -12.66 17.04
C PHE A 278 17.07 -12.57 15.53
N TYR A 279 16.03 -12.72 14.73
CA TYR A 279 16.08 -12.57 13.28
C TYR A 279 15.52 -11.20 12.92
N LEU A 280 16.27 -10.40 12.15
CA LEU A 280 15.85 -9.06 11.74
C LEU A 280 15.41 -9.05 10.28
N SER A 281 14.28 -8.42 10.01
CA SER A 281 13.65 -8.39 8.69
C SER A 281 14.13 -7.19 7.85
N ASN A 282 14.38 -6.05 8.48
CA ASN A 282 14.67 -4.77 7.80
C ASN A 282 15.90 -4.09 8.40
N ALA A 283 15.98 -4.01 9.73
CA ALA A 283 17.09 -3.38 10.43
C ALA A 283 18.37 -4.22 10.30
N LYS A 284 19.52 -3.55 10.21
CA LYS A 284 20.83 -4.21 10.13
C LYS A 284 21.28 -4.70 11.50
N ALA A 285 21.64 -5.98 11.60
CA ALA A 285 22.12 -6.60 12.83
C ALA A 285 23.32 -5.88 13.47
N LYS A 286 24.22 -5.30 12.64
CA LYS A 286 25.38 -4.52 13.10
C LYS A 286 24.97 -3.29 13.92
N ASP A 287 24.09 -2.48 13.35
CA ASP A 287 23.68 -1.19 13.90
C ASP A 287 22.78 -1.39 15.14
N MET A 288 21.89 -2.39 15.07
CA MET A 288 21.09 -2.84 16.20
C MET A 288 21.92 -3.40 17.36
N VAL A 289 23.05 -4.08 17.10
CA VAL A 289 23.98 -4.51 18.16
C VAL A 289 24.68 -3.32 18.82
N VAL A 290 24.95 -2.22 18.11
CA VAL A 290 25.50 -1.00 18.73
C VAL A 290 24.46 -0.36 19.67
N LEU A 291 23.20 -0.27 19.24
CA LEU A 291 22.08 0.24 20.06
C LEU A 291 21.84 -0.63 21.31
N LEU A 292 21.79 -1.95 21.17
CA LEU A 292 21.55 -2.85 22.30
C LEU A 292 22.72 -2.87 23.30
N LYS A 293 23.96 -2.69 22.82
CA LYS A 293 25.15 -2.57 23.68
C LYS A 293 25.14 -1.32 24.55
N SER A 294 24.70 -0.17 24.02
CA SER A 294 24.62 1.08 24.79
C SER A 294 23.44 1.11 25.77
N MET A 295 22.36 0.36 25.50
CA MET A 295 21.16 0.35 26.33
C MET A 295 21.14 -0.72 27.45
N LEU A 296 21.98 -1.78 27.39
CA LEU A 296 21.87 -2.95 28.29
C LEU A 296 23.18 -3.38 28.99
N ASP A 297 24.26 -2.59 28.86
CA ASP A 297 25.66 -2.92 29.26
C ASP A 297 26.05 -4.39 28.99
N SER A 298 25.62 -4.92 27.83
CA SER A 298 25.83 -6.31 27.50
C SER A 298 27.00 -6.50 26.54
N LYS A 299 28.06 -7.13 27.04
CA LYS A 299 29.25 -7.42 26.23
C LYS A 299 29.10 -8.70 25.40
N ARG A 300 28.02 -9.47 25.60
CA ARG A 300 27.78 -10.82 25.06
C ARG A 300 26.73 -10.83 23.93
N MET A 301 26.92 -9.91 22.98
CA MET A 301 26.05 -9.68 21.81
C MET A 301 26.87 -9.73 20.52
N HIS A 302 26.47 -10.62 19.60
CA HIS A 302 27.12 -10.85 18.31
C HIS A 302 26.11 -10.72 17.17
N ALA A 303 26.47 -9.94 16.14
CA ALA A 303 25.72 -9.87 14.89
C ALA A 303 26.27 -10.91 13.89
N ASN A 304 25.39 -11.61 13.19
CA ASN A 304 25.72 -12.35 11.97
C ASN A 304 25.18 -11.57 10.77
N GLU A 305 26.06 -10.90 10.04
CA GLU A 305 25.69 -10.06 8.89
C GLU A 305 25.22 -10.89 7.68
N GLN A 306 25.59 -12.18 7.58
CA GLN A 306 25.16 -13.06 6.47
C GLN A 306 23.71 -13.55 6.61
N LEU A 307 23.23 -13.69 7.85
CA LEU A 307 21.86 -14.14 8.16
C LEU A 307 20.96 -13.01 8.68
N ASN A 308 21.50 -11.80 8.81
CA ASN A 308 20.91 -10.65 9.51
C ASN A 308 20.33 -11.00 10.89
N THR A 309 21.06 -11.79 11.68
CA THR A 309 20.64 -12.19 13.04
C THR A 309 21.51 -11.57 14.13
N ILE A 310 20.94 -11.44 15.32
CA ILE A 310 21.65 -11.09 16.55
C ILE A 310 21.56 -12.27 17.51
N VAL A 311 22.72 -12.78 17.95
CA VAL A 311 22.82 -13.75 19.04
C VAL A 311 23.20 -13.01 20.32
N ILE A 312 22.33 -13.11 21.34
CA ILE A 312 22.52 -12.48 22.66
C ILE A 312 22.59 -13.57 23.72
N ARG A 313 23.59 -13.50 24.61
CA ARG A 313 23.70 -14.37 25.81
C ARG A 313 23.68 -13.53 27.07
N ASP A 314 22.51 -13.41 27.69
CA ASP A 314 22.32 -12.57 28.89
C ASP A 314 21.16 -13.10 29.77
N GLN A 315 20.83 -12.34 30.82
CA GLN A 315 19.69 -12.55 31.72
C GLN A 315 18.34 -12.60 30.97
N PRO A 316 17.33 -13.36 31.45
CA PRO A 316 15.99 -13.42 30.85
C PRO A 316 15.36 -12.03 30.61
N GLU A 317 15.43 -11.17 31.62
CA GLU A 317 14.76 -9.87 31.68
C GLU A 317 15.39 -8.87 30.69
N LYS A 318 16.72 -8.97 30.51
CA LYS A 318 17.45 -8.22 29.47
C LYS A 318 17.11 -8.70 28.06
N LEU A 319 16.71 -9.95 27.89
CA LEU A 319 16.32 -10.50 26.58
C LEU A 319 14.88 -10.14 26.21
N GLU A 320 13.96 -10.06 27.18
CA GLU A 320 12.66 -9.39 26.98
C GLU A 320 12.86 -7.91 26.62
N MET A 321 13.80 -7.23 27.27
CA MET A 321 14.12 -5.83 26.97
C MET A 321 14.71 -5.67 25.57
N ALA A 322 15.69 -6.51 25.20
CA ALA A 322 16.25 -6.54 23.85
C ALA A 322 15.18 -6.83 22.79
N GLU A 323 14.24 -7.76 23.07
CA GLU A 323 13.09 -8.03 22.20
C GLU A 323 12.22 -6.78 22.00
N LYS A 324 11.83 -6.08 23.07
CA LYS A 324 11.01 -4.86 22.96
C LYS A 324 11.72 -3.75 22.18
N ILE A 325 13.03 -3.57 22.40
CA ILE A 325 13.85 -2.62 21.64
C ILE A 325 13.95 -3.05 20.16
N ILE A 326 14.13 -4.33 19.87
CA ILE A 326 14.18 -4.85 18.49
C ILE A 326 12.82 -4.63 17.80
N LEU A 327 11.71 -5.03 18.40
CA LEU A 327 10.36 -4.87 17.83
C LEU A 327 9.95 -3.40 17.61
N ALA A 328 10.50 -2.47 18.39
CA ALA A 328 10.28 -1.03 18.18
C ALA A 328 11.08 -0.45 17.00
N ASN A 329 12.23 -1.05 16.64
CA ASN A 329 13.19 -0.51 15.68
C ASN A 329 13.31 -1.30 14.36
N ASP A 330 13.04 -2.62 14.33
CA ASP A 330 13.02 -3.43 13.11
C ASP A 330 11.75 -3.20 12.29
N ARG A 331 11.69 -2.01 11.68
CA ARG A 331 10.56 -1.56 10.87
C ARG A 331 10.95 -1.46 9.40
N MET A 332 9.97 -1.69 8.52
CA MET A 332 10.15 -1.52 7.08
C MET A 332 10.65 -0.12 6.74
N ASP A 333 11.70 -0.09 5.93
CA ASP A 333 12.19 1.13 5.28
C ASP A 333 11.02 1.78 4.51
N SER A 334 10.87 3.10 4.66
CA SER A 334 9.81 3.86 3.99
C SER A 334 10.26 4.29 2.59
N GLU A 335 9.35 4.32 1.62
CA GLU A 335 9.69 4.47 0.20
C GLU A 335 8.75 5.41 -0.56
N VAL A 336 9.30 6.08 -1.56
CA VAL A 336 8.61 7.05 -2.43
C VAL A 336 8.75 6.63 -3.89
N LEU A 337 7.65 6.66 -4.65
CA LEU A 337 7.68 6.70 -6.11
C LEU A 337 7.65 8.15 -6.56
N PHE A 338 8.63 8.57 -7.35
CA PHE A 338 8.59 9.85 -8.05
C PHE A 338 8.05 9.67 -9.46
N ASP A 339 7.08 10.49 -9.82
CA ASP A 339 6.57 10.69 -11.17
C ASP A 339 7.02 12.08 -11.63
N VAL A 340 7.94 12.16 -12.59
CA VAL A 340 8.49 13.43 -13.08
C VAL A 340 8.02 13.63 -14.50
N GLU A 341 7.49 14.80 -14.85
CA GLU A 341 7.13 15.14 -16.23
C GLU A 341 7.97 16.31 -16.72
N VAL A 342 8.61 16.13 -17.88
CA VAL A 342 9.23 17.21 -18.65
C VAL A 342 8.44 17.39 -19.93
N LEU A 343 7.78 18.53 -20.06
CA LEU A 343 7.10 18.96 -21.27
C LEU A 343 7.92 20.07 -21.95
N GLU A 344 8.26 19.86 -23.22
CA GLU A 344 8.90 20.85 -24.09
C GLU A 344 8.06 21.02 -25.36
N VAL A 345 7.81 22.27 -25.75
CA VAL A 345 7.09 22.65 -26.97
C VAL A 345 7.93 23.66 -27.73
N ASP A 346 8.41 23.28 -28.91
CA ASP A 346 9.17 24.15 -29.82
C ASP A 346 8.28 24.55 -31.00
N ARG A 347 8.13 25.85 -31.24
CA ARG A 347 7.28 26.43 -32.30
C ARG A 347 8.07 27.42 -33.14
N THR A 348 8.34 27.05 -34.39
CA THR A 348 9.02 27.91 -35.36
C THR A 348 8.06 28.41 -36.43
N VAL A 349 8.04 29.73 -36.65
CA VAL A 349 7.31 30.40 -37.74
C VAL A 349 8.32 31.14 -38.60
N ASP A 350 8.51 30.72 -39.85
CA ASP A 350 9.31 31.46 -40.85
C ASP A 350 8.37 31.98 -41.93
N GLN A 351 8.29 33.31 -42.06
CA GLN A 351 7.46 34.00 -43.02
C GLN A 351 8.32 34.95 -43.85
N THR A 352 8.47 34.64 -45.14
CA THR A 352 9.23 35.44 -46.11
C THR A 352 8.28 35.94 -47.20
N TYR A 353 8.23 37.25 -47.42
CA TYR A 353 7.42 37.86 -48.49
C TYR A 353 8.10 39.08 -49.12
N GLY A 354 7.99 39.21 -50.44
CA GLY A 354 8.45 40.37 -51.21
C GLY A 354 9.45 40.00 -52.30
N LEU A 355 10.13 41.01 -52.86
CA LEU A 355 10.95 40.85 -54.06
C LEU A 355 12.42 40.57 -53.70
N THR A 356 12.93 39.43 -54.16
CA THR A 356 14.35 39.07 -54.05
C THR A 356 15.10 39.50 -55.31
N TYR A 357 16.09 40.38 -55.10
CA TYR A 357 16.98 40.92 -56.13
C TYR A 357 18.35 40.22 -56.09
N PRO A 358 19.00 39.96 -57.23
CA PRO A 358 20.33 39.37 -57.25
C PRO A 358 21.40 40.35 -56.76
N LYS A 359 22.28 39.88 -55.87
CA LYS A 359 23.15 40.72 -55.04
C LYS A 359 24.53 41.02 -55.65
N GLN A 360 24.73 40.75 -56.93
CA GLN A 360 26.02 40.87 -57.62
C GLN A 360 25.84 41.52 -58.98
N ILE A 361 26.56 42.62 -59.23
CA ILE A 361 26.71 43.22 -60.56
C ILE A 361 28.09 42.82 -61.06
N ALA A 362 28.18 42.26 -62.27
CA ALA A 362 29.41 41.65 -62.77
C ALA A 362 29.90 42.34 -64.05
N GLY A 363 31.06 42.97 -63.97
CA GLY A 363 31.83 43.45 -65.13
C GLY A 363 33.07 42.58 -65.32
N ALA A 364 33.29 42.09 -66.54
CA ALA A 364 34.51 41.37 -66.89
C ALA A 364 34.99 41.78 -68.29
N ILE A 365 36.30 41.72 -68.50
CA ILE A 365 36.86 41.66 -69.86
C ILE A 365 36.66 40.22 -70.33
N VAL A 366 36.02 40.05 -71.48
CA VAL A 366 35.74 38.76 -72.12
C VAL A 366 36.23 38.79 -73.58
N PRO A 367 36.59 37.65 -74.18
CA PRO A 367 36.94 37.61 -75.59
C PRO A 367 35.77 38.11 -76.48
N PRO A 368 36.05 38.80 -77.60
CA PRO A 368 35.02 39.20 -78.56
C PRO A 368 34.15 38.01 -78.98
N GLY A 369 32.83 38.18 -78.92
CA GLY A 369 31.84 37.13 -79.22
C GLY A 369 31.54 36.14 -78.07
N PHE A 370 32.01 36.39 -76.84
CA PHE A 370 31.67 35.56 -75.68
C PHE A 370 30.17 35.63 -75.32
N VAL A 371 29.44 34.53 -75.53
CA VAL A 371 28.02 34.38 -75.15
C VAL A 371 27.93 33.42 -73.95
N GLY A 372 28.13 33.95 -72.74
CA GLY A 372 28.11 33.15 -71.50
C GLY A 372 27.68 33.94 -70.27
N THR A 373 27.36 33.23 -69.19
CA THR A 373 27.02 33.84 -67.90
C THR A 373 28.27 34.23 -67.12
N ILE A 374 28.50 35.53 -66.90
CA ILE A 374 29.48 35.97 -65.91
C ILE A 374 28.95 35.64 -64.51
N ALA A 375 29.61 34.71 -63.81
CA ALA A 375 29.33 34.34 -62.43
C ALA A 375 30.65 33.99 -61.73
N GLY A 376 30.95 34.66 -60.61
CA GLY A 376 32.20 34.47 -59.86
C GLY A 376 33.46 34.99 -60.57
N THR A 377 34.62 34.61 -60.04
CA THR A 377 35.94 34.94 -60.60
C THR A 377 36.27 34.06 -61.80
N ILE A 378 35.80 34.45 -62.97
CA ILE A 378 36.16 33.80 -64.23
C ILE A 378 37.59 34.19 -64.61
N ALA A 379 38.41 33.22 -64.98
CA ALA A 379 39.70 33.42 -65.65
C ALA A 379 39.56 33.06 -67.15
N PRO A 380 38.93 33.92 -67.98
CA PRO A 380 38.73 33.64 -69.40
C PRO A 380 40.09 33.49 -70.07
N GLN A 381 40.31 32.36 -70.73
CA GLN A 381 41.58 32.08 -71.42
C GLN A 381 41.61 32.86 -72.74
N PHE A 382 42.31 33.99 -72.76
CA PHE A 382 42.50 34.80 -73.95
C PHE A 382 43.54 34.16 -74.88
N THR A 383 43.14 33.79 -76.09
CA THR A 383 44.06 33.37 -77.17
C THR A 383 44.85 34.58 -77.66
N ARG A 384 46.11 34.42 -78.09
CA ARG A 384 46.98 35.55 -78.48
C ARG A 384 46.35 36.55 -79.47
N GLY A 385 45.52 36.09 -80.41
CA GLY A 385 44.76 36.97 -81.31
C GLY A 385 43.64 37.77 -80.60
N GLN A 386 42.98 37.19 -79.60
CA GLN A 386 41.95 37.85 -78.80
C GLN A 386 42.52 38.90 -77.83
N LEU A 387 43.82 38.83 -77.48
CA LEU A 387 44.51 39.95 -76.79
C LEU A 387 44.76 41.14 -77.73
N ALA A 388 44.95 40.89 -79.03
CA ALA A 388 45.16 41.94 -80.03
C ALA A 388 43.84 42.62 -80.46
N ASP A 389 42.71 41.94 -80.30
CA ASP A 389 41.35 42.39 -80.64
C ASP A 389 40.56 42.89 -79.40
N LEU A 390 41.25 43.40 -78.37
CA LEU A 390 40.64 43.99 -77.17
C LEU A 390 40.08 45.40 -77.45
N GLY A 391 39.03 45.46 -78.27
CA GLY A 391 38.23 46.66 -78.50
C GLY A 391 37.15 46.89 -77.43
N GLY A 392 36.32 47.93 -77.62
CA GLY A 392 35.23 48.26 -76.69
C GLY A 392 34.22 47.12 -76.45
N ASN A 393 34.06 46.22 -77.42
CA ASN A 393 33.19 45.04 -77.33
C ASN A 393 33.73 43.93 -76.39
N SER A 394 34.95 44.06 -75.87
CA SER A 394 35.52 43.12 -74.88
C SER A 394 35.02 43.37 -73.45
N TYR A 395 34.42 44.53 -73.15
CA TYR A 395 33.88 44.84 -71.83
C TYR A 395 32.42 44.38 -71.72
N LEU A 396 32.17 43.26 -71.02
CA LEU A 396 30.82 42.79 -70.75
C LEU A 396 30.41 43.15 -69.32
N PHE A 397 29.48 44.09 -69.20
CA PHE A 397 28.85 44.49 -67.95
C PHE A 397 27.44 43.90 -67.84
N LYS A 398 27.27 42.89 -66.99
CA LYS A 398 25.99 42.21 -66.80
C LYS A 398 25.26 42.71 -65.55
N LEU A 399 24.20 43.48 -65.79
CA LEU A 399 23.15 43.72 -64.80
C LEU A 399 22.32 42.43 -64.62
N PRO A 400 21.94 42.06 -63.38
CA PRO A 400 21.01 40.97 -63.16
C PRO A 400 19.59 41.32 -63.61
N THR A 401 18.90 40.38 -64.26
CA THR A 401 17.57 40.60 -64.86
C THR A 401 16.47 39.72 -64.26
N ASN A 402 16.79 38.79 -63.38
CA ASN A 402 15.82 37.94 -62.69
C ASN A 402 15.41 38.56 -61.34
N ILE A 403 14.18 39.05 -61.27
CA ILE A 403 13.51 39.40 -60.01
C ILE A 403 12.58 38.24 -59.65
N GLN A 404 12.61 37.78 -58.41
CA GLN A 404 11.76 36.69 -57.91
C GLN A 404 10.83 37.22 -56.80
N LEU A 405 9.56 36.85 -56.85
CA LEU A 405 8.60 37.09 -55.77
C LEU A 405 8.64 35.90 -54.83
N ASP A 406 9.23 36.08 -53.66
CA ASP A 406 9.10 35.12 -52.57
C ASP A 406 7.78 35.40 -51.84
N PHE A 407 6.98 34.37 -51.62
CA PHE A 407 5.76 34.45 -50.80
C PHE A 407 5.52 33.11 -50.11
N PHE A 408 6.18 32.93 -48.96
CA PHE A 408 6.26 31.66 -48.25
C PHE A 408 6.03 31.84 -46.75
N LYS A 409 5.26 30.91 -46.16
CA LYS A 409 5.08 30.82 -44.72
C LYS A 409 5.12 29.36 -44.29
N GLN A 410 6.08 29.03 -43.45
CA GLN A 410 6.19 27.74 -42.77
C GLN A 410 5.88 27.92 -41.29
N VAL A 411 5.14 26.95 -40.74
CA VAL A 411 4.98 26.76 -39.30
C VAL A 411 5.43 25.33 -38.99
N THR A 412 6.30 25.18 -38.00
CA THR A 412 6.79 23.90 -37.52
C THR A 412 6.54 23.86 -36.02
N ASP A 413 5.58 23.05 -35.58
CA ASP A 413 5.25 22.81 -34.18
C ASP A 413 5.80 21.42 -33.78
N ALA A 414 6.57 21.34 -32.69
CA ALA A 414 7.13 20.11 -32.14
C ALA A 414 6.84 20.01 -30.63
N LYS A 415 6.60 18.80 -30.14
CA LYS A 415 6.30 18.52 -28.73
C LYS A 415 7.08 17.31 -28.24
N THR A 416 7.81 17.46 -27.14
CA THR A 416 8.51 16.40 -26.43
C THR A 416 7.90 16.24 -25.04
N LEU A 417 7.62 15.00 -24.64
CA LEU A 417 7.20 14.64 -23.29
C LEU A 417 8.09 13.51 -22.80
N ALA A 418 8.75 13.69 -21.67
CA ALA A 418 9.48 12.64 -20.97
C ALA A 418 8.90 12.46 -19.57
N ALA A 419 8.53 11.22 -19.23
CA ALA A 419 7.88 10.88 -17.95
C ALA A 419 8.65 9.78 -17.18
N PRO A 420 9.91 10.02 -16.75
CA PRO A 420 10.69 9.04 -15.99
C PRO A 420 10.10 8.83 -14.59
N LYS A 421 9.89 7.56 -14.22
CA LYS A 421 9.38 7.16 -12.90
C LYS A 421 10.44 6.38 -12.14
N VAL A 422 10.66 6.70 -10.86
CA VAL A 422 11.70 6.06 -10.06
C VAL A 422 11.24 5.86 -8.61
N ARG A 423 11.38 4.62 -8.11
CA ARG A 423 11.06 4.24 -6.72
C ARG A 423 12.34 4.26 -5.88
N VAL A 424 12.29 4.94 -4.73
CA VAL A 424 13.47 5.28 -3.93
C VAL A 424 13.16 5.11 -2.45
N VAL A 425 14.14 4.58 -1.71
CA VAL A 425 14.05 4.41 -0.25
C VAL A 425 14.45 5.69 0.47
N ASN A 426 13.81 5.96 1.61
CA ASN A 426 14.11 7.07 2.49
C ASN A 426 15.61 7.19 2.80
N ASN A 427 16.15 8.41 2.67
CA ASN A 427 17.56 8.77 2.87
C ASN A 427 18.56 8.00 1.99
N LYS A 428 18.15 7.50 0.80
CA LYS A 428 19.05 6.87 -0.18
C LYS A 428 18.98 7.64 -1.52
N LYS A 429 20.13 7.99 -2.08
CA LYS A 429 20.23 8.60 -3.41
C LYS A 429 19.88 7.56 -4.49
N ALA A 430 18.99 7.92 -5.42
CA ALA A 430 18.84 7.22 -6.69
C ALA A 430 19.24 8.11 -7.88
N GLU A 431 19.66 7.48 -8.97
CA GLU A 431 20.00 8.13 -10.23
C GLU A 431 19.49 7.25 -11.39
N ILE A 432 18.79 7.86 -12.34
CA ILE A 432 18.25 7.20 -13.53
C ILE A 432 18.55 8.06 -14.76
N ASN A 433 19.19 7.43 -15.76
CA ASN A 433 19.67 8.09 -16.97
C ASN A 433 19.04 7.37 -18.18
N ILE A 434 18.19 8.06 -18.95
CA ILE A 434 17.40 7.51 -20.05
C ILE A 434 17.72 8.26 -21.34
N GLY A 435 18.40 7.60 -22.28
CA GLY A 435 18.69 8.12 -23.62
C GLY A 435 19.99 7.57 -24.20
N ASP A 436 20.40 8.12 -25.34
CA ASP A 436 21.48 7.58 -26.16
C ASP A 436 22.85 8.22 -25.88
N LYS A 437 23.93 7.46 -26.12
CA LYS A 437 25.31 7.94 -26.03
C LYS A 437 25.79 8.41 -27.40
N GLN A 438 25.79 9.72 -27.64
CA GLN A 438 26.20 10.28 -28.93
C GLN A 438 27.73 10.34 -29.05
N PRO A 439 28.35 9.74 -30.08
CA PRO A 439 29.79 9.88 -30.32
C PRO A 439 30.10 11.31 -30.81
N ILE A 440 31.06 11.96 -30.15
CA ILE A 440 31.63 13.24 -30.56
C ILE A 440 33.07 13.04 -31.06
N LEU A 441 33.34 13.54 -32.27
CA LEU A 441 34.67 13.49 -32.87
C LEU A 441 35.57 14.57 -32.25
N LEU A 442 36.64 14.14 -31.58
CA LEU A 442 37.72 14.98 -31.07
C LEU A 442 38.92 14.84 -32.00
N SER A 443 39.07 15.78 -32.93
CA SER A 443 40.23 15.84 -33.82
C SER A 443 41.35 16.68 -33.17
N THR A 444 42.51 16.08 -32.93
CA THR A 444 43.74 16.83 -32.60
C THR A 444 44.76 16.73 -33.74
N THR A 445 45.15 17.88 -34.27
CA THR A 445 46.14 18.00 -35.35
C THR A 445 47.54 18.12 -34.75
N ASN A 446 48.21 17.00 -34.53
CA ASN A 446 49.59 16.99 -34.07
C ASN A 446 50.52 17.36 -35.24
N VAL A 447 50.95 18.61 -35.27
CA VAL A 447 52.06 19.08 -36.10
C VAL A 447 53.38 18.56 -35.52
N LEU A 448 53.84 17.42 -36.02
CA LEU A 448 55.22 17.00 -35.76
C LEU A 448 56.16 17.98 -36.49
N PRO A 449 57.10 18.66 -35.79
CA PRO A 449 58.14 19.43 -36.45
C PRO A 449 59.09 18.45 -37.15
N GLY A 450 58.94 18.33 -38.47
CA GLY A 450 59.90 17.60 -39.29
C GLY A 450 61.28 18.23 -39.15
N GLN A 451 62.29 17.41 -38.83
CA GLN A 451 63.68 17.87 -38.75
C GLN A 451 64.05 18.61 -40.04
N ALA A 452 64.66 19.79 -39.90
CA ALA A 452 64.79 20.76 -40.98
C ALA A 452 65.76 20.31 -42.10
N ALA A 453 65.25 19.50 -43.03
CA ALA A 453 65.84 19.23 -44.33
C ALA A 453 65.05 19.94 -45.43
N THR A 454 65.77 20.61 -46.35
CA THR A 454 65.20 21.51 -47.36
C THR A 454 64.17 20.83 -48.26
N GLY A 455 62.91 21.27 -48.19
CA GLY A 455 61.82 20.85 -49.09
C GLY A 455 60.82 19.83 -48.51
N ALA A 456 60.99 19.35 -47.29
CA ALA A 456 60.01 18.44 -46.66
C ALA A 456 58.71 19.19 -46.28
N VAL A 457 57.57 18.72 -46.77
CA VAL A 457 56.24 19.17 -46.33
C VAL A 457 55.99 18.67 -44.89
N PRO A 458 55.51 19.51 -43.96
CA PRO A 458 55.24 19.08 -42.59
C PRO A 458 54.16 17.99 -42.56
N THR A 459 54.48 16.84 -41.96
CA THR A 459 53.59 15.69 -41.83
C THR A 459 52.57 15.91 -40.71
N THR A 460 51.47 16.61 -41.04
CA THR A 460 50.33 16.84 -40.14
C THR A 460 49.62 15.54 -39.79
N SER A 461 49.93 14.95 -38.63
CA SER A 461 49.22 13.75 -38.16
C SER A 461 47.94 14.16 -37.43
N THR A 462 46.79 13.89 -38.05
CA THR A 462 45.49 14.18 -37.46
C THR A 462 44.99 12.97 -36.71
N VAL A 463 44.98 13.03 -35.38
CA VAL A 463 44.49 11.96 -34.51
C VAL A 463 43.03 12.26 -34.16
N THR A 464 42.11 11.43 -34.66
CA THR A 464 40.69 11.49 -34.31
C THR A 464 40.40 10.54 -33.16
N SER A 465 40.09 11.09 -31.99
CA SER A 465 39.50 10.34 -30.88
C SER A 465 37.97 10.43 -30.93
N ILE A 466 37.29 9.46 -30.30
CA ILE A 466 35.84 9.43 -30.14
C ILE A 466 35.54 9.45 -28.64
N GLU A 467 34.94 10.53 -28.16
CA GLU A 467 34.33 10.58 -26.83
C GLU A 467 32.82 10.32 -26.97
N PHE A 468 32.17 9.77 -25.95
CA PHE A 468 30.73 9.53 -25.95
C PHE A 468 30.04 10.46 -24.95
N ARG A 469 29.06 11.23 -25.42
CA ARG A 469 28.29 12.18 -24.61
C ARG A 469 26.85 11.72 -24.44
N ASP A 470 26.41 11.65 -23.19
CA ASP A 470 25.06 11.19 -22.85
C ASP A 470 24.00 12.22 -23.27
N THR A 471 22.90 11.73 -23.82
CA THR A 471 21.71 12.52 -24.20
C THR A 471 20.45 11.92 -23.57
N GLY A 472 19.33 12.64 -23.64
CA GLY A 472 18.06 12.27 -23.01
C GLY A 472 17.88 12.89 -21.63
N VAL A 473 17.25 12.16 -20.70
CA VAL A 473 16.90 12.66 -19.36
C VAL A 473 17.71 11.95 -18.28
N LYS A 474 18.38 12.74 -17.45
CA LYS A 474 19.09 12.32 -16.24
C LYS A 474 18.38 12.89 -15.01
N LEU A 475 17.88 12.01 -14.16
CA LEU A 475 17.18 12.37 -12.92
C LEU A 475 17.92 11.78 -11.73
N THR A 476 18.25 12.65 -10.77
CA THR A 476 18.88 12.30 -9.49
C THR A 476 17.96 12.77 -8.37
N VAL A 477 17.63 11.89 -7.43
CA VAL A 477 16.67 12.16 -6.34
C VAL A 477 17.15 11.57 -5.01
N GLU A 478 16.90 12.30 -3.93
CA GLU A 478 17.30 11.97 -2.56
C GLU A 478 16.16 12.39 -1.61
N PRO A 479 15.18 11.50 -1.31
CA PRO A 479 14.10 11.77 -0.36
C PRO A 479 14.56 11.71 1.10
N SER A 480 13.98 12.57 1.93
CA SER A 480 13.90 12.40 3.39
C SER A 480 12.45 12.57 3.83
N ILE A 481 11.81 11.47 4.21
CA ILE A 481 10.38 11.40 4.58
C ILE A 481 10.22 11.80 6.06
N HIS A 482 9.26 12.67 6.35
CA HIS A 482 8.91 13.13 7.70
C HIS A 482 7.61 12.49 8.20
N LEU A 483 7.30 12.70 9.49
CA LEU A 483 5.99 12.34 10.04
C LEU A 483 4.94 13.32 9.51
N GLY A 484 3.80 12.80 9.04
CA GLY A 484 2.68 13.61 8.52
C GLY A 484 2.50 13.58 6.99
N ASN A 485 3.10 12.61 6.29
CA ASN A 485 3.06 12.47 4.82
C ASN A 485 3.64 13.69 4.05
N GLU A 486 4.59 14.38 4.68
CA GLU A 486 5.46 15.38 4.05
C GLU A 486 6.87 14.81 3.88
N LEU A 487 7.58 15.22 2.82
CA LEU A 487 8.96 14.81 2.58
C LEU A 487 9.80 16.00 2.08
N SER A 488 11.04 16.07 2.56
CA SER A 488 12.08 16.90 1.94
C SER A 488 12.67 16.15 0.76
N LEU A 489 12.56 16.72 -0.43
CA LEU A 489 13.23 16.21 -1.63
C LEU A 489 14.40 17.11 -1.97
N LYS A 490 15.58 16.51 -2.11
CA LYS A 490 16.68 17.08 -2.87
C LYS A 490 16.73 16.39 -4.22
N MET A 491 16.70 17.16 -5.31
CA MET A 491 16.69 16.61 -6.66
C MET A 491 17.50 17.44 -7.66
N LYS A 492 18.03 16.74 -8.65
CA LYS A 492 18.62 17.31 -9.85
C LYS A 492 18.06 16.62 -11.07
N ILE A 493 17.50 17.38 -12.00
CA ILE A 493 17.11 16.90 -13.33
C ILE A 493 17.93 17.63 -14.40
N GLU A 494 18.41 16.87 -15.38
CA GLU A 494 19.17 17.34 -16.53
C GLU A 494 18.56 16.73 -17.81
N VAL A 495 18.21 17.57 -18.77
CA VAL A 495 17.56 17.20 -20.03
C VAL A 495 18.47 17.66 -21.16
N ILE A 496 19.18 16.70 -21.76
CA ILE A 496 20.20 16.93 -22.79
C ILE A 496 19.65 16.49 -24.14
N ARG A 497 19.14 17.43 -24.94
CA ARG A 497 18.68 17.15 -26.30
C ARG A 497 19.81 17.28 -27.32
N LEU A 498 19.79 16.38 -28.31
CA LEU A 498 20.55 16.54 -29.54
C LEU A 498 19.85 17.62 -30.39
N GLY A 499 20.62 18.53 -30.97
CA GLY A 499 20.16 19.57 -31.90
C GLY A 499 20.97 19.55 -33.19
N ASP A 500 20.81 20.60 -34.00
CA ASP A 500 21.33 20.66 -35.36
C ASP A 500 22.85 20.47 -35.45
N GLN A 501 23.31 19.94 -36.59
CA GLN A 501 24.74 19.91 -36.90
C GLN A 501 25.24 21.31 -37.26
N VAL A 502 26.30 21.74 -36.57
CA VAL A 502 27.08 22.95 -36.86
C VAL A 502 28.44 22.57 -37.42
N THR A 503 28.84 23.23 -38.51
CA THR A 503 30.17 23.11 -39.11
C THR A 503 31.17 23.92 -38.27
N LEU A 504 32.08 23.24 -37.58
CA LEU A 504 33.13 23.85 -36.76
C LEU A 504 34.37 24.24 -37.58
N GLN A 505 34.65 23.49 -38.65
CA GLN A 505 35.73 23.76 -39.59
C GLN A 505 35.26 23.44 -41.01
N ALA A 506 35.60 24.29 -41.99
CA ALA A 506 35.14 24.13 -43.38
C ALA A 506 36.02 23.18 -44.22
N THR A 507 37.34 23.18 -43.97
CA THR A 507 38.32 22.39 -44.73
C THR A 507 39.37 21.78 -43.79
N PRO A 508 39.44 20.44 -43.63
CA PRO A 508 38.38 19.49 -43.98
C PRO A 508 37.06 19.83 -43.25
N PRO A 509 35.89 19.45 -43.78
CA PRO A 509 34.61 19.73 -43.15
C PRO A 509 34.44 18.91 -41.87
N ILE A 510 34.43 19.58 -40.71
CA ILE A 510 34.13 18.98 -39.41
C ILE A 510 32.76 19.50 -38.97
N THR A 511 31.74 18.65 -39.04
CA THR A 511 30.41 18.91 -38.48
C THR A 511 30.25 18.23 -37.13
N GLN A 512 29.55 18.89 -36.20
CA GLN A 512 29.29 18.41 -34.85
C GLN A 512 27.86 18.78 -34.44
N PHE A 513 27.19 17.93 -33.66
CA PHE A 513 25.85 18.23 -33.15
C PHE A 513 25.90 19.28 -32.03
N LYS A 514 24.97 20.24 -32.06
CA LYS A 514 24.73 21.16 -30.94
C LYS A 514 23.98 20.40 -29.84
N PHE A 515 24.50 20.39 -28.62
CA PHE A 515 23.78 19.84 -27.45
C PHE A 515 23.03 20.98 -26.73
N GLY A 516 21.73 20.81 -26.54
CA GLY A 516 20.91 21.68 -25.69
C GLY A 516 20.75 21.04 -24.31
N ASN A 517 21.26 21.65 -23.24
CA ASN A 517 21.07 21.18 -21.87
C ASN A 517 20.09 22.09 -21.12
N ARG A 518 19.12 21.49 -20.44
CA ARG A 518 18.22 22.17 -19.50
C ARG A 518 18.28 21.44 -18.16
N SER A 519 18.76 22.14 -17.13
CA SER A 519 19.03 21.54 -15.82
C SER A 519 18.40 22.34 -14.69
N ALA A 520 17.73 21.66 -13.77
CA ALA A 520 17.21 22.22 -12.52
C ALA A 520 17.72 21.40 -11.32
N GLU A 521 18.34 22.07 -10.34
CA GLU A 521 18.75 21.48 -9.07
C GLU A 521 18.06 22.24 -7.95
N THR A 522 17.30 21.53 -7.11
CA THR A 522 16.48 22.14 -6.05
C THR A 522 16.45 21.26 -4.79
N MET A 523 16.17 21.90 -3.65
CA MET A 523 15.78 21.21 -2.43
C MET A 523 14.53 21.89 -1.87
N LEU A 524 13.49 21.10 -1.60
CA LEU A 524 12.14 21.57 -1.33
C LEU A 524 11.35 20.56 -0.50
N ASN A 525 10.22 20.96 0.06
CA ASN A 525 9.31 20.08 0.81
C ASN A 525 8.00 19.91 0.03
N VAL A 526 7.47 18.69 -0.01
CA VAL A 526 6.26 18.32 -0.78
C VAL A 526 5.39 17.36 0.03
N ARG A 527 4.08 17.40 -0.18
CA ARG A 527 3.15 16.38 0.34
C ARG A 527 3.00 15.18 -0.59
N ASP A 528 2.64 14.05 0.00
CA ASP A 528 2.19 12.87 -0.73
C ASP A 528 1.08 13.20 -1.73
N GLY A 529 1.30 12.90 -3.02
CA GLY A 529 0.38 13.16 -4.12
C GLY A 529 0.33 14.61 -4.63
N GLU A 530 1.15 15.53 -4.11
CA GLU A 530 1.16 16.93 -4.53
C GLU A 530 2.06 17.16 -5.75
N THR A 531 1.46 17.44 -6.92
CA THR A 531 2.19 17.83 -8.13
C THR A 531 2.71 19.26 -7.98
N ILE A 532 4.03 19.43 -7.96
CA ILE A 532 4.69 20.73 -7.93
C ILE A 532 5.34 21.07 -9.28
N VAL A 533 5.33 22.34 -9.66
CA VAL A 533 6.10 22.87 -10.79
C VAL A 533 7.48 23.28 -10.27
N LEU A 534 8.53 22.59 -10.73
CA LEU A 534 9.92 22.85 -10.35
C LEU A 534 10.47 24.12 -11.01
N GLY A 535 9.95 24.42 -12.20
CA GLY A 535 10.28 25.60 -12.99
C GLY A 535 9.76 25.47 -14.40
N GLY A 536 9.87 26.57 -15.14
CA GLY A 536 9.59 26.60 -16.56
C GLY A 536 10.33 27.74 -17.24
N LEU A 537 10.42 27.66 -18.57
CA LEU A 537 11.05 28.67 -19.41
C LEU A 537 10.20 28.88 -20.66
N LEU A 538 9.77 30.12 -20.87
CA LEU A 538 9.28 30.61 -22.15
C LEU A 538 10.40 31.48 -22.76
N GLN A 539 10.90 31.10 -23.93
CA GLN A 539 11.86 31.87 -24.71
C GLN A 539 11.24 32.21 -26.07
N GLU A 540 11.27 33.49 -26.45
CA GLU A 540 10.84 33.95 -27.79
C GLU A 540 11.97 34.69 -28.50
N ASP A 541 12.46 34.14 -29.60
CA ASP A 541 13.43 34.76 -30.51
C ASP A 541 12.73 35.24 -31.79
N ASP A 542 12.48 36.54 -31.92
CA ASP A 542 11.84 37.15 -33.11
C ASP A 542 12.87 37.93 -33.96
N ARG A 543 13.31 37.29 -35.05
CA ARG A 543 14.29 37.82 -36.01
C ARG A 543 13.59 38.38 -37.25
N LYS A 544 13.51 39.71 -37.35
CA LYS A 544 13.03 40.43 -38.55
C LYS A 544 14.22 40.90 -39.40
N THR A 545 14.22 40.51 -40.67
CA THR A 545 15.23 40.89 -41.67
C THR A 545 14.53 41.58 -42.84
N ARG A 546 14.77 42.88 -43.04
CA ARG A 546 14.36 43.62 -44.24
C ARG A 546 15.52 43.68 -45.22
N THR A 547 15.31 43.21 -46.44
CA THR A 547 16.20 43.42 -47.59
C THR A 547 15.54 44.42 -48.53
N THR A 548 16.26 45.44 -48.98
CA THR A 548 15.71 46.46 -49.89
C THR A 548 16.78 46.99 -50.83
N ILE A 549 16.35 47.60 -51.93
CA ILE A 549 17.23 48.40 -52.80
C ILE A 549 17.59 49.71 -52.04
N PRO A 550 18.87 50.11 -51.93
CA PRO A 550 19.24 51.40 -51.34
C PRO A 550 18.63 52.57 -52.10
N TRP A 551 18.41 53.70 -51.43
CA TRP A 551 17.69 54.91 -51.91
C TRP A 551 16.19 54.70 -52.18
N ILE A 552 15.82 53.64 -52.90
CA ILE A 552 14.42 53.38 -53.28
C ILE A 552 13.64 52.79 -52.09
N GLY A 553 14.29 52.01 -51.23
CA GLY A 553 13.69 51.37 -50.06
C GLY A 553 13.13 52.31 -49.00
N ASP A 554 13.62 53.55 -48.95
CA ASP A 554 13.25 54.56 -47.95
C ASP A 554 12.12 55.48 -48.44
N LEU A 555 11.66 55.32 -49.69
CA LEU A 555 10.53 56.09 -50.24
C LEU A 555 9.19 55.61 -49.66
N PRO A 556 8.30 56.52 -49.21
CA PRO A 556 6.97 56.13 -48.76
C PRO A 556 6.17 55.48 -49.89
N PHE A 557 5.29 54.54 -49.54
CA PHE A 557 4.47 53.69 -50.43
C PHE A 557 5.25 52.72 -51.34
N ILE A 558 6.33 53.17 -51.98
CA ILE A 558 7.07 52.39 -52.98
C ILE A 558 8.14 51.49 -52.33
N GLY A 559 8.81 51.98 -51.27
CA GLY A 559 9.94 51.28 -50.64
C GLY A 559 9.57 49.94 -50.00
N ASP A 560 8.35 49.81 -49.46
CA ASP A 560 7.85 48.55 -48.89
C ASP A 560 7.47 47.53 -49.99
N LEU A 561 6.88 47.99 -51.11
CA LEU A 561 6.52 47.14 -52.25
C LEU A 561 7.76 46.57 -52.98
N LEU A 562 8.88 47.30 -52.95
CA LEU A 562 10.17 46.91 -53.50
C LEU A 562 11.14 46.36 -52.42
N SER A 563 10.63 45.98 -51.24
CA SER A 563 11.39 45.28 -50.20
C SER A 563 11.07 43.78 -50.19
N SER A 564 11.92 43.02 -49.50
CA SER A 564 11.66 41.65 -49.07
C SER A 564 11.82 41.56 -47.55
N PHE A 565 10.81 41.01 -46.89
CA PHE A 565 10.71 40.89 -45.44
C PHE A 565 10.73 39.42 -45.05
N ARG A 566 11.72 39.00 -44.26
CA ARG A 566 11.75 37.69 -43.60
C ARG A 566 11.61 37.86 -42.10
N THR A 567 10.55 37.28 -41.55
CA THR A 567 10.28 37.22 -40.11
C THR A 567 10.39 35.77 -39.67
N GLN A 568 11.40 35.46 -38.87
CA GLN A 568 11.57 34.15 -38.24
C GLN A 568 11.32 34.32 -36.74
N ARG A 569 10.26 33.69 -36.22
CA ARG A 569 9.99 33.62 -34.77
C ARG A 569 10.16 32.18 -34.29
N VAL A 570 10.92 31.99 -33.22
CA VAL A 570 11.04 30.72 -32.51
C VAL A 570 10.54 30.94 -31.09
N THR A 571 9.50 30.21 -30.70
CA THR A 571 8.94 30.18 -29.34
C THR A 571 9.24 28.79 -28.77
N THR A 572 9.96 28.74 -27.65
CA THR A 572 10.31 27.51 -26.92
C THR A 572 9.70 27.59 -25.53
N GLU A 573 8.78 26.69 -25.22
CA GLU A 573 8.17 26.51 -23.90
C GLU A 573 8.70 25.23 -23.24
N VAL A 574 9.06 25.31 -21.97
CA VAL A 574 9.51 24.16 -21.16
C VAL A 574 8.86 24.23 -19.80
N ILE A 575 8.31 23.11 -19.32
CA ILE A 575 7.73 22.96 -17.98
C ILE A 575 8.27 21.68 -17.37
N LEU A 576 8.74 21.75 -16.12
CA LEU A 576 9.20 20.61 -15.34
C LEU A 576 8.31 20.46 -14.10
N THR A 577 7.66 19.31 -13.96
CA THR A 577 6.83 18.97 -12.79
C THR A 577 7.35 17.70 -12.10
N ILE A 578 7.00 17.54 -10.83
CA ILE A 578 7.17 16.28 -10.11
C ILE A 578 5.99 16.05 -9.17
N THR A 579 5.54 14.80 -9.11
CA THR A 579 4.55 14.31 -8.15
C THR A 579 5.19 13.16 -7.37
N PRO A 580 5.41 13.29 -6.06
CA PRO A 580 5.83 12.17 -5.22
C PRO A 580 4.62 11.38 -4.71
N HIS A 581 4.76 10.07 -4.61
CA HIS A 581 3.79 9.17 -4.01
C HIS A 581 4.47 8.30 -2.95
N ILE A 582 4.09 8.48 -1.68
CA ILE A 582 4.65 7.71 -0.57
C ILE A 582 3.99 6.32 -0.56
N ILE A 583 4.74 5.29 -0.95
CA ILE A 583 4.25 3.90 -1.00
C ILE A 583 4.03 3.38 0.43
N GLN A 584 4.90 3.78 1.36
CA GLN A 584 4.84 3.35 2.75
C GLN A 584 5.34 4.48 3.66
N SER A 585 4.47 4.95 4.56
CA SER A 585 4.73 6.11 5.42
C SER A 585 5.37 5.73 6.77
N ILE A 586 6.09 6.69 7.36
CA ILE A 586 6.65 6.54 8.72
C ILE A 586 5.54 6.68 9.75
N SER A 587 4.78 5.61 9.97
CA SER A 587 3.93 5.50 11.15
C SER A 587 4.81 5.30 12.40
N PRO A 588 4.66 6.11 13.46
CA PRO A 588 5.30 5.81 14.74
C PRO A 588 4.73 4.51 15.35
N PRO A 589 5.51 3.77 16.16
CA PRO A 589 4.99 2.68 16.96
C PRO A 589 3.94 3.19 17.99
N GLY A 590 3.06 2.30 18.45
CA GLY A 590 2.04 2.65 19.46
C GLY A 590 2.66 2.99 20.82
N LEU A 591 1.94 3.77 21.63
CA LEU A 591 2.45 4.26 22.94
C LEU A 591 2.98 3.14 23.85
N GLY A 592 2.38 1.94 23.83
CA GLY A 592 2.82 0.78 24.62
C GLY A 592 4.10 0.08 24.12
N THR A 593 4.59 0.37 22.91
CA THR A 593 5.93 -0.03 22.44
C THR A 593 6.91 1.14 22.37
N GLN A 594 6.42 2.39 22.44
CA GLN A 594 7.25 3.59 22.67
C GLN A 594 7.68 3.74 24.14
N VAL A 595 6.85 3.31 25.09
CA VAL A 595 7.09 3.49 26.53
C VAL A 595 6.90 2.17 27.26
N PHE A 596 7.98 1.66 27.84
CA PHE A 596 8.01 0.50 28.73
C PHE A 596 8.93 0.78 29.91
N TRP A 597 8.72 0.08 31.02
CA TRP A 597 9.63 0.16 32.18
C TRP A 597 10.89 -0.65 31.91
N SER A 598 12.04 -0.13 32.36
CA SER A 598 13.35 -0.80 32.28
C SER A 598 13.88 -1.30 33.62
N GLY A 599 13.19 -1.00 34.73
CA GLY A 599 13.60 -1.37 36.09
C GLY A 599 14.42 -0.27 36.75
N THR A 600 15.60 -0.62 37.24
CA THR A 600 16.56 0.25 37.92
C THR A 600 17.98 0.00 37.38
N ASP A 601 18.90 0.94 37.63
CA ASP A 601 20.31 0.86 37.22
C ASP A 601 21.01 -0.46 37.62
N SER A 602 20.57 -1.09 38.72
CA SER A 602 21.09 -2.35 39.25
C SER A 602 20.24 -3.59 38.97
N SER A 603 19.03 -3.44 38.39
CA SER A 603 18.09 -4.55 38.17
C SER A 603 17.11 -4.23 37.04
N TYR A 604 17.23 -4.99 35.94
CA TYR A 604 16.38 -4.88 34.76
C TYR A 604 15.03 -5.54 35.01
N ALA A 605 13.94 -4.80 34.76
CA ALA A 605 12.58 -5.32 34.93
C ALA A 605 11.62 -4.67 33.93
N THR A 606 10.78 -5.49 33.28
CA THR A 606 9.76 -5.02 32.33
C THR A 606 8.50 -4.45 33.00
N ASN A 607 8.41 -4.55 34.33
CA ASN A 607 7.38 -4.00 35.21
C ASN A 607 8.02 -3.11 36.28
N PRO A 608 7.29 -2.13 36.87
CA PRO A 608 7.85 -1.26 37.90
C PRO A 608 8.04 -2.03 39.22
N LEU A 609 9.30 -2.12 39.69
CA LEU A 609 9.67 -2.78 40.96
C LEU A 609 9.00 -2.15 42.19
N PHE A 610 8.63 -0.87 42.10
CA PHE A 610 7.88 -0.14 43.12
C PHE A 610 6.56 0.35 42.52
N ALA A 611 5.61 -0.57 42.31
CA ALA A 611 4.26 -0.20 41.91
C ALA A 611 3.57 0.58 43.05
N PRO A 612 3.27 1.89 42.93
CA PRO A 612 2.47 2.56 43.94
C PRO A 612 1.09 1.90 43.96
N LYS A 613 0.71 1.28 45.09
CA LYS A 613 -0.58 0.55 45.23
C LYS A 613 -1.74 1.45 44.79
N GLY A 614 -2.18 1.26 43.55
CA GLY A 614 -3.29 1.99 42.98
C GLY A 614 -4.52 1.72 43.84
N LYS A 615 -5.02 2.76 44.52
CA LYS A 615 -6.17 2.67 45.42
C LYS A 615 -7.36 2.16 44.61
N LYS A 616 -7.61 0.84 44.66
CA LYS A 616 -8.75 0.21 44.00
C LYS A 616 -10.01 0.90 44.52
N ILE A 617 -10.65 1.70 43.68
CA ILE A 617 -11.93 2.31 43.98
C ILE A 617 -12.96 1.19 43.89
N SER A 618 -13.16 0.50 45.03
CA SER A 618 -14.18 -0.52 45.15
C SER A 618 -15.54 0.17 45.07
N MET A 619 -16.17 0.06 43.90
CA MET A 619 -17.59 0.40 43.72
C MET A 619 -18.43 -0.68 44.39
N THR A 620 -18.58 -0.61 45.71
CA THR A 620 -19.55 -1.44 46.44
C THR A 620 -20.97 -0.96 46.15
N GLY A 621 -21.56 -1.49 45.08
CA GLY A 621 -22.97 -1.35 44.72
C GLY A 621 -23.46 -2.67 44.13
N GLY A 622 -24.62 -3.16 44.59
CA GLY A 622 -25.15 -4.45 44.16
C GLY A 622 -25.53 -4.46 42.67
N GLY A 623 -25.26 -5.58 42.00
CA GLY A 623 -25.53 -5.74 40.58
C GLY A 623 -26.93 -6.29 40.26
N VAL A 624 -27.50 -5.84 39.15
CA VAL A 624 -28.31 -6.63 38.22
C VAL A 624 -27.82 -6.30 36.81
N SER A 625 -27.95 -7.24 35.87
CA SER A 625 -27.39 -7.21 34.52
C SER A 625 -27.72 -5.95 33.69
N GLY A 626 -26.74 -5.47 32.94
CA GLY A 626 -26.88 -4.44 31.89
C GLY A 626 -25.53 -4.17 31.24
N SER A 627 -25.47 -4.13 29.90
CA SER A 627 -24.22 -4.06 29.14
C SER A 627 -23.78 -2.62 28.78
N ASP A 628 -22.54 -2.53 28.30
CA ASP A 628 -21.97 -1.51 27.40
C ASP A 628 -21.43 -0.16 27.92
N TYR A 629 -20.09 -0.08 27.86
CA TYR A 629 -19.26 1.01 27.31
C TYR A 629 -19.50 2.50 27.66
N PHE A 630 -19.04 2.83 28.87
CA PHE A 630 -17.96 3.80 29.15
C PHE A 630 -18.14 5.33 29.14
N SER A 631 -17.83 5.92 30.32
CA SER A 631 -17.78 7.35 30.65
C SER A 631 -16.99 7.61 31.96
N SER A 632 -16.53 8.78 32.43
CA SER A 632 -16.33 10.19 31.95
C SER A 632 -14.94 10.66 32.46
N ARG A 633 -14.28 11.81 32.20
CA ARG A 633 -14.56 13.24 31.90
C ARG A 633 -15.16 14.11 33.01
N GLY A 634 -14.28 14.70 33.83
CA GLY A 634 -14.56 15.77 34.81
C GLY A 634 -13.65 15.60 36.05
N THR A 635 -12.50 16.25 36.28
CA THR A 635 -12.01 17.65 36.23
C THR A 635 -11.80 18.28 37.63
N ALA A 636 -10.53 18.56 37.94
CA ALA A 636 -10.04 19.72 38.73
C ALA A 636 -10.22 19.67 40.28
N LYS A 637 -9.61 20.56 41.09
CA LYS A 637 -8.92 21.85 40.80
C LYS A 637 -7.94 22.33 41.91
N GLY A 638 -6.85 23.01 41.52
CA GLY A 638 -6.12 24.03 42.33
C GLY A 638 -4.86 23.57 43.11
N GLY A 639 -3.83 24.42 43.34
CA GLY A 639 -3.54 25.73 42.72
C GLY A 639 -2.60 26.69 43.50
N ARG A 640 -2.23 27.81 42.85
CA ARG A 640 -1.78 29.14 43.39
C ARG A 640 -0.27 29.43 43.64
N ALA A 641 0.10 30.67 43.27
CA ALA A 641 1.25 31.52 43.70
C ALA A 641 2.67 31.30 43.09
N GLY A 642 3.36 32.42 42.80
CA GLY A 642 4.79 32.49 42.43
C GLY A 642 5.17 33.47 41.29
N LYS A 643 6.06 34.43 41.56
CA LYS A 643 6.74 35.36 40.61
C LYS A 643 7.96 35.97 41.34
N PRO A 644 8.98 36.59 40.71
CA PRO A 644 9.34 36.65 39.28
C PRO A 644 10.83 36.28 38.99
N ALA A 645 11.25 36.22 37.71
CA ALA A 645 12.47 36.89 37.18
C ALA A 645 12.74 36.55 35.70
N ALA A 646 13.18 37.58 34.95
CA ALA A 646 14.02 37.67 33.74
C ALA A 646 14.20 36.53 32.69
N ALA A 647 14.46 37.02 31.46
CA ALA A 647 15.17 36.39 30.33
C ALA A 647 14.39 35.69 29.19
N SER A 648 14.46 36.37 28.03
CA SER A 648 14.62 35.90 26.64
C SER A 648 13.50 35.19 25.85
N LEU A 649 13.55 35.46 24.54
CA LEU A 649 12.86 34.86 23.38
C LEU A 649 11.33 34.99 23.30
N THR A 650 10.88 35.77 22.31
CA THR A 650 9.49 35.80 21.82
C THR A 650 9.09 34.43 21.25
N PRO A 651 8.04 33.77 21.77
CA PRO A 651 7.49 32.58 21.14
C PRO A 651 6.68 32.94 19.89
N LEU A 652 6.66 32.00 18.94
CA LEU A 652 5.86 32.07 17.72
C LEU A 652 4.36 32.17 18.06
N ALA A 653 3.58 32.86 17.23
CA ALA A 653 2.14 33.01 17.46
C ALA A 653 1.43 31.64 17.52
N SER A 654 0.75 31.35 18.62
CA SER A 654 -0.01 30.11 18.78
C SER A 654 -1.22 30.11 17.83
N ALA A 655 -1.27 29.17 16.89
CA ALA A 655 -2.44 28.93 16.08
C ALA A 655 -3.68 28.67 16.97
N GLY A 656 -4.80 29.35 16.66
CA GLY A 656 -6.03 29.22 17.42
C GLY A 656 -6.73 27.86 17.21
N PRO A 657 -7.47 27.35 18.20
CA PRO A 657 -8.23 26.10 18.06
C PRO A 657 -9.40 26.27 17.08
N VAL A 658 -9.68 25.22 16.31
CA VAL A 658 -10.58 25.23 15.15
C VAL A 658 -11.74 24.24 15.35
N LEU A 659 -12.97 24.64 14.98
CA LEU A 659 -14.11 23.71 14.90
C LEU A 659 -13.89 22.70 13.78
N SER A 660 -14.15 21.41 14.01
CA SER A 660 -14.01 20.37 12.97
C SER A 660 -15.30 19.57 12.76
N ILE A 661 -15.64 19.38 11.48
CA ILE A 661 -16.68 18.47 11.00
C ILE A 661 -15.99 17.16 10.56
N ARG A 662 -16.53 16.01 10.97
CA ARG A 662 -15.99 14.69 10.66
C ARG A 662 -17.09 13.75 10.13
N PRO A 663 -16.87 13.04 9.01
CA PRO A 663 -15.77 13.21 8.07
C PRO A 663 -15.81 14.60 7.39
N GLY A 664 -14.66 15.12 6.94
CA GLY A 664 -14.56 16.43 6.28
C GLY A 664 -15.11 16.42 4.85
N GLU A 665 -15.04 15.29 4.17
CA GLU A 665 -15.81 15.00 2.95
C GLU A 665 -16.59 13.70 3.14
N SER A 666 -17.84 13.65 2.71
CA SER A 666 -18.67 12.45 2.70
C SER A 666 -19.39 12.27 1.36
N VAL A 667 -19.33 11.06 0.81
CA VAL A 667 -20.13 10.65 -0.35
C VAL A 667 -21.28 9.77 0.12
N VAL A 668 -22.52 10.09 -0.27
CA VAL A 668 -23.71 9.30 0.07
C VAL A 668 -24.61 9.14 -1.16
N LYS A 669 -25.47 8.11 -1.18
CA LYS A 669 -26.43 7.91 -2.28
C LYS A 669 -27.72 8.70 -2.05
N VAL A 670 -28.38 9.16 -3.12
CA VAL A 670 -29.75 9.70 -3.05
C VAL A 670 -30.67 8.72 -2.30
N GLY A 671 -31.51 9.24 -1.41
CA GLY A 671 -32.43 8.44 -0.60
C GLY A 671 -31.79 7.68 0.57
N LYS A 672 -30.58 8.06 0.99
CA LYS A 672 -29.92 7.55 2.21
C LYS A 672 -29.61 8.66 3.20
N GLU A 673 -29.47 8.26 4.46
CA GLU A 673 -29.09 9.15 5.55
C GLU A 673 -27.57 9.18 5.75
N LEU A 674 -27.09 10.32 6.23
CA LEU A 674 -25.70 10.66 6.52
C LEU A 674 -25.64 11.30 7.90
N SER A 675 -24.66 10.91 8.72
CA SER A 675 -24.40 11.52 10.02
C SER A 675 -23.04 12.21 10.01
N LEU A 676 -23.02 13.51 10.36
CA LEU A 676 -21.81 14.33 10.46
C LEU A 676 -21.54 14.68 11.93
N ALA A 677 -20.34 14.36 12.43
CA ALA A 677 -19.91 14.68 13.79
C ALA A 677 -19.23 16.05 13.83
N ILE A 678 -19.82 17.00 14.55
CA ILE A 678 -19.36 18.38 14.75
C ILE A 678 -18.67 18.44 16.12
N SER A 679 -17.42 18.93 16.18
CA SER A 679 -16.64 18.98 17.43
C SER A 679 -15.83 20.27 17.60
N ASP A 680 -15.82 20.82 18.83
CA ASP A 680 -14.97 21.93 19.27
C ASP A 680 -14.10 21.46 20.45
N GLU A 681 -12.82 21.80 20.42
CA GLU A 681 -11.84 21.44 21.44
C GLU A 681 -11.96 22.27 22.72
N ARG A 682 -12.58 23.46 22.66
CA ARG A 682 -12.66 24.41 23.78
C ARG A 682 -13.80 24.14 24.75
N ILE A 683 -14.80 23.33 24.40
CA ILE A 683 -15.97 23.09 25.26
C ILE A 683 -15.55 22.27 26.48
N ARG A 684 -15.21 23.00 27.54
CA ARG A 684 -15.22 22.52 28.93
C ARG A 684 -16.69 22.30 29.32
N SER A 685 -16.95 21.31 30.17
CA SER A 685 -18.29 20.78 30.48
C SER A 685 -19.14 21.69 31.39
N THR A 686 -19.16 23.00 31.11
CA THR A 686 -19.87 24.04 31.87
C THR A 686 -20.13 25.32 31.04
N ALA A 687 -19.96 25.27 29.71
CA ALA A 687 -20.19 26.39 28.80
C ALA A 687 -21.20 25.99 27.72
N GLU A 688 -22.39 26.57 27.75
CA GLU A 688 -23.40 26.44 26.69
C GLU A 688 -23.01 27.30 25.49
N GLY A 689 -22.44 26.68 24.45
CA GLY A 689 -22.27 27.33 23.16
C GLY A 689 -23.53 27.20 22.31
N VAL A 690 -23.97 28.31 21.69
CA VAL A 690 -24.98 28.32 20.63
C VAL A 690 -24.25 28.30 19.29
N PHE A 691 -24.63 27.38 18.39
CA PHE A 691 -23.97 27.18 17.10
C PHE A 691 -24.99 27.29 15.95
N ARG A 692 -24.54 27.79 14.80
CA ARG A 692 -25.30 27.80 13.54
C ARG A 692 -24.68 26.81 12.56
N LEU A 693 -25.48 25.92 12.01
CA LEU A 693 -25.15 24.92 11.00
C LEU A 693 -25.82 25.28 9.68
N HIS A 694 -25.03 25.57 8.64
CA HIS A 694 -25.49 25.99 7.32
C HIS A 694 -25.29 24.85 6.30
N TYR A 695 -26.29 24.60 5.45
CA TYR A 695 -26.27 23.56 4.40
C TYR A 695 -27.16 23.93 3.20
N ASP A 696 -27.08 23.18 2.10
CA ASP A 696 -27.94 23.34 0.92
C ASP A 696 -29.25 22.51 1.07
N PRO A 697 -30.44 23.15 1.15
CA PRO A 697 -31.73 22.49 1.37
C PRO A 697 -32.36 21.90 0.09
N GLN A 698 -31.73 22.09 -1.08
CA GLN A 698 -32.08 21.39 -2.32
C GLN A 698 -31.42 20.02 -2.36
N VAL A 699 -30.17 19.92 -1.89
CA VAL A 699 -29.37 18.68 -1.89
C VAL A 699 -29.64 17.82 -0.64
N LEU A 700 -29.73 18.43 0.55
CA LEU A 700 -29.91 17.74 1.83
C LEU A 700 -31.18 18.19 2.56
N GLU A 701 -31.68 17.33 3.43
CA GLU A 701 -32.76 17.61 4.37
C GLU A 701 -32.28 17.28 5.79
N PHE A 702 -32.30 18.25 6.72
CA PHE A 702 -31.90 18.00 8.10
C PHE A 702 -32.95 17.15 8.83
N ARG A 703 -32.53 16.02 9.44
CA ARG A 703 -33.41 15.06 10.13
C ARG A 703 -33.42 15.24 11.64
N THR A 704 -32.25 15.20 12.28
CA THR A 704 -32.14 15.16 13.75
C THR A 704 -30.75 15.57 14.25
N LEU A 705 -30.67 15.91 15.53
CA LEU A 705 -29.45 16.25 16.26
C LEU A 705 -29.28 15.32 17.46
N LEU A 706 -28.14 14.64 17.55
CA LEU A 706 -27.77 13.82 18.70
C LEU A 706 -26.74 14.57 19.55
N ASN A 707 -26.92 14.53 20.88
CA ASN A 707 -26.12 15.25 21.89
C ASN A 707 -26.23 16.80 21.86
N GLY A 708 -27.28 17.34 21.22
CA GLY A 708 -27.58 18.78 21.21
C GLY A 708 -29.08 19.04 21.16
N GLU A 709 -29.47 20.28 21.43
CA GLU A 709 -30.85 20.77 21.42
C GLU A 709 -31.02 21.78 20.27
N VAL A 710 -31.96 21.53 19.35
CA VAL A 710 -32.25 22.47 18.25
C VAL A 710 -33.14 23.59 18.77
N ILE A 711 -32.65 24.83 18.71
CA ILE A 711 -33.42 26.02 19.09
C ILE A 711 -34.35 26.44 17.96
N GLN A 712 -33.82 26.45 16.72
CA GLN A 712 -34.53 26.95 15.55
C GLN A 712 -33.95 26.33 14.27
N SER A 713 -34.82 25.83 13.40
CA SER A 713 -34.49 25.47 12.02
C SER A 713 -35.28 26.37 11.06
N ALA A 714 -34.60 26.94 10.06
CA ALA A 714 -35.21 27.81 9.07
C ALA A 714 -34.43 27.76 7.74
N SER A 715 -35.13 27.85 6.62
CA SER A 715 -34.53 28.19 5.32
C SER A 715 -34.46 29.72 5.19
N VAL A 716 -33.28 30.26 4.91
CA VAL A 716 -33.06 31.70 4.71
C VAL A 716 -32.55 31.91 3.28
N ASP A 717 -33.15 32.86 2.55
CA ASP A 717 -32.66 33.28 1.24
C ASP A 717 -31.45 34.21 1.43
N GLU A 718 -30.24 33.75 1.11
CA GLU A 718 -29.01 34.55 1.30
C GLU A 718 -28.63 35.26 -0.02
N GLN A 719 -28.68 36.60 -0.02
CA GLN A 719 -28.30 37.41 -1.18
C GLN A 719 -26.78 37.55 -1.31
N ALA A 720 -26.14 36.57 -1.95
CA ALA A 720 -24.75 36.66 -2.35
C ALA A 720 -24.55 37.74 -3.44
N SER A 721 -23.51 38.56 -3.31
CA SER A 721 -23.13 39.61 -4.27
C SER A 721 -22.51 39.01 -5.54
N GLY A 722 -23.31 38.29 -6.33
CA GLY A 722 -22.82 37.50 -7.47
C GLY A 722 -23.85 36.62 -8.17
N SER A 723 -25.01 37.17 -8.55
CA SER A 723 -25.93 36.58 -9.56
C SER A 723 -26.38 35.12 -9.34
N LEU A 724 -26.72 34.71 -8.11
CA LEU A 724 -27.60 33.57 -7.82
C LEU A 724 -28.13 33.69 -6.39
N VAL A 725 -29.47 33.72 -6.22
CA VAL A 725 -30.08 33.64 -4.88
C VAL A 725 -30.01 32.20 -4.44
N THR A 726 -29.22 31.91 -3.40
CA THR A 726 -29.03 30.56 -2.89
C THR A 726 -29.83 30.42 -1.61
N GLN A 727 -30.75 29.45 -1.56
CA GLN A 727 -31.42 29.09 -0.31
C GLN A 727 -30.43 28.37 0.60
N VAL A 728 -30.28 28.87 1.82
CA VAL A 728 -29.40 28.29 2.83
C VAL A 728 -30.26 27.73 3.95
N GLY A 729 -30.16 26.42 4.16
CA GLY A 729 -30.75 25.76 5.32
C GLY A 729 -29.92 26.08 6.56
N MET A 730 -30.53 26.72 7.55
CA MET A 730 -29.89 27.10 8.81
C MET A 730 -30.52 26.32 9.97
N VAL A 731 -29.69 25.67 10.78
CA VAL A 731 -30.07 25.08 12.08
C VAL A 731 -29.26 25.76 13.17
N THR A 732 -29.95 26.44 14.09
CA THR A 732 -29.36 26.98 15.32
C THR A 732 -29.59 26.00 16.46
N PHE A 733 -28.51 25.59 17.14
CA PHE A 733 -28.57 24.58 18.19
C PHE A 733 -27.65 24.90 19.38
N LYS A 734 -28.02 24.38 20.55
CA LYS A 734 -27.20 24.31 21.76
C LYS A 734 -26.58 22.93 21.90
N ILE A 735 -25.47 22.85 22.63
CA ILE A 735 -24.85 21.58 23.01
C ILE A 735 -25.24 21.26 24.45
N ALA A 736 -25.92 20.13 24.64
CA ALA A 736 -26.56 19.81 25.92
C ALA A 736 -25.53 19.53 27.04
N ALA A 737 -25.82 20.02 28.23
CA ALA A 737 -24.97 19.82 29.40
C ALA A 737 -25.28 18.48 30.10
N SER A 738 -24.30 17.57 30.05
CA SER A 738 -24.24 16.32 30.83
C SER A 738 -25.23 15.19 30.50
N ALA A 739 -24.68 14.14 29.89
CA ALA A 739 -24.57 12.87 30.60
C ALA A 739 -23.09 12.45 30.61
N LYS A 740 -22.71 11.50 31.47
CA LYS A 740 -21.30 11.07 31.59
C LYS A 740 -20.80 10.55 30.21
N GLY A 741 -19.68 11.09 29.69
CA GLY A 741 -19.01 10.60 28.47
C GLY A 741 -17.52 11.01 28.35
N THR A 742 -16.61 10.07 28.09
CA THR A 742 -15.14 10.29 28.17
C THR A 742 -14.52 10.83 26.87
N GLY A 743 -14.97 12.00 26.38
CA GLY A 743 -14.43 12.53 25.13
C GLY A 743 -14.59 14.03 24.91
N ARG A 744 -13.95 14.54 23.85
CA ARG A 744 -14.31 15.82 23.21
C ARG A 744 -15.82 15.76 22.90
N GLN A 745 -16.59 16.77 23.27
CA GLN A 745 -18.04 16.76 22.97
C GLN A 745 -18.24 16.90 21.47
N ALA A 746 -18.81 15.86 20.86
CA ALA A 746 -19.21 15.84 19.47
C ALA A 746 -20.75 15.76 19.40
N VAL A 747 -21.32 16.67 18.63
CA VAL A 747 -22.75 16.67 18.27
C VAL A 747 -22.87 16.03 16.90
N THR A 748 -23.78 15.08 16.75
CA THR A 748 -23.98 14.39 15.47
C THR A 748 -25.24 14.93 14.81
N ALA A 749 -25.07 15.62 13.68
CA ALA A 749 -26.17 16.09 12.84
C ALA A 749 -26.47 15.04 11.76
N THR A 750 -27.70 14.57 11.69
CA THR A 750 -28.14 13.60 10.67
C THR A 750 -28.92 14.32 9.57
N PHE A 751 -28.56 14.02 8.33
CA PHE A 751 -29.15 14.55 7.11
C PHE A 751 -29.68 13.42 6.23
N TYR A 752 -30.76 13.66 5.52
CA TYR A 752 -31.29 12.80 4.46
C TYR A 752 -30.91 13.36 3.09
N ALA A 753 -30.39 12.51 2.20
CA ALA A 753 -29.93 12.90 0.87
C ALA A 753 -31.11 13.00 -0.12
N LYS A 754 -31.54 14.24 -0.41
CA LYS A 754 -32.77 14.57 -1.12
C LYS A 754 -32.61 14.56 -2.64
N ALA A 755 -31.50 15.10 -3.15
CA ALA A 755 -31.22 15.22 -4.58
C ALA A 755 -29.71 15.05 -4.85
N PRO A 756 -29.29 14.59 -6.06
CA PRO A 756 -27.89 14.52 -6.43
C PRO A 756 -27.29 15.92 -6.54
N GLY A 757 -26.09 16.13 -5.99
CA GLY A 757 -25.49 17.46 -5.88
C GLY A 757 -24.37 17.53 -4.85
N VAL A 758 -23.88 18.74 -4.56
CA VAL A 758 -22.80 18.99 -3.61
C VAL A 758 -23.21 20.06 -2.61
N SER A 759 -23.57 19.65 -1.39
CA SER A 759 -23.84 20.59 -0.29
C SER A 759 -22.53 20.92 0.42
N PRO A 760 -22.06 22.19 0.43
CA PRO A 760 -21.14 22.63 1.47
C PRO A 760 -21.88 22.58 2.81
N VAL A 761 -21.17 22.22 3.88
CA VAL A 761 -21.70 22.26 5.25
C VAL A 761 -20.75 23.09 6.11
N ARG A 762 -21.28 24.08 6.83
CA ARG A 762 -20.48 24.98 7.69
C ARG A 762 -21.07 25.05 9.08
N VAL A 763 -20.22 25.21 10.09
CA VAL A 763 -20.62 25.46 11.48
C VAL A 763 -19.85 26.65 12.04
N ALA A 764 -20.57 27.61 12.62
CA ALA A 764 -20.01 28.76 13.33
C ALA A 764 -20.63 28.91 14.73
N LEU A 765 -19.90 29.56 15.65
CA LEU A 765 -20.44 29.95 16.96
C LEU A 765 -21.33 31.20 16.77
N ALA A 766 -22.52 31.21 17.38
CA ALA A 766 -23.52 32.25 17.11
C ALA A 766 -23.12 33.65 17.61
N ASP A 767 -22.23 33.73 18.61
CA ASP A 767 -21.73 34.97 19.21
C ASP A 767 -20.70 35.72 18.34
N SER A 768 -20.20 35.13 17.24
CA SER A 768 -19.28 35.82 16.33
C SER A 768 -20.02 36.76 15.35
N VAL A 769 -20.72 37.75 15.88
CA VAL A 769 -21.39 38.82 15.11
C VAL A 769 -20.83 40.17 15.53
N SER A 770 -19.77 40.60 14.83
CA SER A 770 -19.42 42.01 14.70
C SER A 770 -19.56 42.37 13.23
N GLU A 771 -20.37 43.37 12.91
CA GLU A 771 -20.60 43.81 11.53
C GLU A 771 -19.32 44.42 10.92
N SER A 772 -18.53 43.59 10.27
CA SER A 772 -17.36 43.98 9.48
C SER A 772 -17.12 42.94 8.37
N SER A 773 -16.59 43.38 7.24
CA SER A 773 -16.41 42.55 6.03
C SER A 773 -15.19 41.63 6.13
N THR A 774 -15.09 40.83 7.20
CA THR A 774 -13.99 39.92 7.49
C THR A 774 -14.55 38.57 7.92
N PRO A 775 -14.17 37.43 7.29
CA PRO A 775 -14.73 36.13 7.63
C PRO A 775 -14.38 35.74 9.08
N PRO A 776 -15.33 35.19 9.86
CA PRO A 776 -15.08 34.82 11.25
C PRO A 776 -14.01 33.73 11.34
N LEU A 777 -12.98 33.98 12.15
CA LEU A 777 -11.76 33.17 12.28
C LEU A 777 -11.95 31.71 12.78
N GLN A 778 -13.19 31.26 12.98
CA GLN A 778 -13.53 30.03 13.73
C GLN A 778 -14.72 29.26 13.13
N GLU A 779 -14.75 29.11 11.80
CA GLU A 779 -15.69 28.24 11.10
C GLU A 779 -15.17 26.80 10.97
N GLY A 780 -16.00 25.80 11.28
CA GLY A 780 -15.82 24.42 10.83
C GLY A 780 -16.44 24.21 9.45
N LYS A 781 -15.76 23.47 8.56
CA LYS A 781 -16.18 23.27 7.16
C LYS A 781 -16.13 21.79 6.78
N GLY A 782 -17.07 21.37 5.93
CA GLY A 782 -17.12 20.04 5.32
C GLY A 782 -17.92 20.06 4.02
N ILE A 783 -17.84 18.97 3.25
CA ILE A 783 -18.49 18.85 1.94
C ILE A 783 -19.24 17.52 1.85
N VAL A 784 -20.52 17.57 1.47
CA VAL A 784 -21.35 16.38 1.21
C VAL A 784 -21.60 16.27 -0.28
N ARG A 785 -21.22 15.14 -0.88
CA ARG A 785 -21.47 14.80 -2.29
C ARG A 785 -22.55 13.72 -2.36
N VAL A 786 -23.74 14.08 -2.84
CA VAL A 786 -24.83 13.14 -3.08
C VAL A 786 -24.74 12.61 -4.52
N ARG A 787 -24.78 11.29 -4.68
CA ARG A 787 -24.70 10.57 -5.97
C ARG A 787 -25.89 9.64 -6.22
#